data_AF-A0A959VAZ6-F1
#
_entry.id   AF-A0A959VAZ6-F1
#
_cell.length_a   1.000
_cell.length_b   1.000
_cell.length_c   1.000
_cell.angle_alpha   90.00
_cell.angle_beta   90.00
_cell.angle_gamma   90.00
#
_symmetry.space_group_name_H-M   'P 1'
#
loop_
_entity.id
_entity.type
_entity.pdbx_description
1 polymer ?
#
loop_
_entity_poly.entity_id
_entity_poly.type
_entity_poly.pdbx_seq_one_letter_code
_entity_poly.pdbx_strand_id
1 'polypeptide(L)'
;MKKQLLTLLLLAFTGSIFAAFVPQEQAKTLAVNAYYQKLLLHKHPAVLSDIQIEESFTLKKDGETTLYVFNIKNHGFIIFSADDVVNPVFAYSFEGQYDPNIITDNSKPWIEGRSGAVAFARANGIEADASVKSKWAELENTSSWSVPEGGKSVDPLLTATWNQDDPYNYLMPLDPAGPGGRCYVGCVATAMAQIMHYWRYPEVGDHSKTHTYGGYPSVTANFGETTYDWDGMLDNSDSKVNMPMALIGLHAAVSVNMHWGPNGSGTQSSYVPFAMSYYFRYDDEIEFLQLNETQVPSTAWKNYIKNELDINRPLYYSGVNSGNSGHAFVLDGYQSDDMFHFNFGWSGYDNGWYDITDPDGYEWMYWQGMVRYIHPSDASYPYGCTPDYERNTLDGSFEDGSGPQEDYDGSASCTWLINPQTAQDSVKYLKLNFAYIDTEDEDMISIYDGASMDAALLGTYSGSTVPSTITTSGNQALVVFEADGDANNGAGFKLEYESVLPTFCSGMALHTAPAGSFDDGSGSFYYKNNTNCMYKIAPEYANGVTMTFTQFDTEEGVDILKVYDANNNQLITELSGSEIPEPISMASGQIFLVFQSDGAMNHGGFTVEYEADNVGIDEADAFKGLQIYPNPATNRLNVTFTQNVASAYSVKLISVTGEVVYTENNNKFEGTYVNTIDLSAYAKGVYFLSLSNEIGTVNEKVIVK
;
A
#
# COMPACT_ATOMS: atom_id res chain seq x y z
N MET A 1 21.80 67.85 61.79
CA MET A 1 21.00 66.83 61.07
C MET A 1 22.01 65.96 60.32
N LYS A 2 22.47 64.84 60.91
CA LYS A 2 22.07 63.44 60.61
C LYS A 2 22.09 63.15 59.09
N LYS A 3 23.13 62.44 58.63
CA LYS A 3 23.15 61.00 58.25
C LYS A 3 22.51 60.79 56.86
N GLN A 4 23.03 60.03 55.88
CA GLN A 4 23.97 58.90 55.93
C GLN A 4 24.47 58.57 54.50
N LEU A 5 25.67 57.96 54.44
CA LEU A 5 26.15 57.04 53.40
C LEU A 5 25.08 56.00 52.99
N LEU A 6 25.01 55.63 51.71
CA LEU A 6 24.88 54.23 51.33
C LEU A 6 25.51 53.93 49.96
N THR A 7 26.19 52.80 49.94
CA THR A 7 27.15 52.25 49.00
C THR A 7 26.50 51.09 48.22
N LEU A 8 27.03 50.79 47.01
CA LEU A 8 26.97 49.55 46.23
C LEU A 8 25.80 48.55 46.45
N LEU A 9 25.13 48.20 45.34
CA LEU A 9 25.15 46.82 44.81
C LEU A 9 24.63 46.83 43.37
N LEU A 10 25.54 46.85 42.39
CA LEU A 10 25.23 46.30 41.06
C LEU A 10 25.25 44.78 41.28
N LEU A 11 24.08 44.21 41.57
CA LEU A 11 23.86 42.78 41.41
C LEU A 11 23.97 42.49 39.91
N ALA A 12 25.11 41.93 39.52
CA ALA A 12 25.14 41.05 38.37
C ALA A 12 24.11 39.95 38.65
N PHE A 13 22.91 40.09 38.08
CA PHE A 13 22.01 38.96 37.90
C PHE A 13 22.68 38.08 36.85
N THR A 14 23.65 37.27 37.29
CA THR A 14 23.90 35.99 36.64
C THR A 14 22.63 35.19 36.91
N GLY A 15 21.64 35.32 36.01
CA GLY A 15 20.50 34.43 36.01
C GLY A 15 21.07 33.03 35.92
N SER A 16 20.92 32.26 36.99
CA SER A 16 21.04 30.81 36.92
C SER A 16 20.01 30.38 35.87
N ILE A 17 20.49 30.03 34.68
CA ILE A 17 19.68 29.45 33.62
C ILE A 17 19.38 28.03 34.09
N PHE A 18 18.36 27.90 34.94
CA PHE A 18 17.76 26.61 35.24
C PHE A 18 17.05 26.14 33.98
N ALA A 19 17.13 24.84 33.72
CA ALA A 19 16.36 24.21 32.67
C ALA A 19 14.85 24.47 32.88
N ALA A 20 14.12 24.70 31.79
CA ALA A 20 12.74 25.13 31.76
C ALA A 20 11.89 24.24 30.85
N PHE A 21 10.66 23.99 31.31
CA PHE A 21 9.60 23.42 30.50
C PHE A 21 9.38 24.28 29.24
N VAL A 22 9.33 23.62 28.08
CA VAL A 22 9.10 24.25 26.77
C VAL A 22 7.63 24.12 26.39
N PRO A 23 6.86 25.21 26.34
CA PRO A 23 5.46 25.17 25.92
C PRO A 23 5.32 24.72 24.46
N GLN A 24 4.24 24.01 24.13
CA GLN A 24 4.04 23.42 22.81
C GLN A 24 4.17 24.44 21.65
N GLU A 25 3.68 25.67 21.80
CA GLU A 25 3.79 26.70 20.75
C GLU A 25 5.23 27.13 20.48
N GLN A 26 6.06 27.20 21.53
CA GLN A 26 7.50 27.41 21.37
C GLN A 26 8.15 26.17 20.74
N ALA A 27 7.80 24.97 21.21
CA ALA A 27 8.32 23.71 20.68
C ALA A 27 8.01 23.52 19.19
N LYS A 28 6.81 23.91 18.71
CA LYS A 28 6.46 23.88 17.27
C LYS A 28 7.43 24.70 16.43
N THR A 29 7.72 25.92 16.86
CA THR A 29 8.63 26.82 16.14
C THR A 29 10.04 26.25 16.09
N LEU A 30 10.54 25.77 17.24
CA LEU A 30 11.88 25.19 17.35
C LEU A 30 12.00 23.85 16.61
N ALA A 31 10.94 23.03 16.59
CA ALA A 31 10.91 21.77 15.87
C ALA A 31 10.95 21.97 14.35
N VAL A 32 10.26 22.99 13.80
CA VAL A 32 10.37 23.35 12.38
C VAL A 32 11.80 23.79 12.04
N ASN A 33 12.41 24.62 12.90
CA ASN A 33 13.80 25.04 12.72
C ASN A 33 14.77 23.85 12.79
N ALA A 34 14.53 22.91 13.71
CA ALA A 34 15.34 21.71 13.85
C ALA A 34 15.21 20.81 12.63
N TYR A 35 13.98 20.56 12.16
CA TYR A 35 13.72 19.75 10.97
C TYR A 35 14.40 20.33 9.73
N TYR A 36 14.36 21.65 9.58
CA TYR A 36 15.10 22.35 8.52
C TYR A 36 16.61 22.12 8.60
N GLN A 37 17.21 22.23 9.79
CA GLN A 37 18.63 21.90 9.97
C GLN A 37 18.92 20.44 9.59
N LYS A 38 18.03 19.50 9.94
CA LYS A 38 18.16 18.08 9.56
C LYS A 38 18.18 17.87 8.05
N LEU A 39 17.29 18.53 7.31
CA LEU A 39 17.28 18.49 5.85
C LEU A 39 18.58 19.03 5.26
N LEU A 40 19.08 20.16 5.78
CA LEU A 40 20.32 20.78 5.29
C LEU A 40 21.57 19.94 5.57
N LEU A 41 21.63 19.24 6.71
CA LEU A 41 22.74 18.33 7.04
C LEU A 41 22.84 17.16 6.04
N HIS A 42 21.71 16.68 5.51
CA HIS A 42 21.65 15.66 4.45
C HIS A 42 21.67 16.25 3.04
N LYS A 43 21.99 17.54 2.91
CA LYS A 43 22.05 18.26 1.62
C LYS A 43 20.75 18.19 0.82
N HIS A 44 19.61 17.92 1.45
CA HIS A 44 18.31 18.03 0.81
C HIS A 44 18.00 19.51 0.55
N PRO A 45 17.67 19.91 -0.69
CA PRO A 45 17.23 21.26 -0.98
C PRO A 45 15.94 21.55 -0.21
N ALA A 46 15.98 22.52 0.70
CA ALA A 46 14.83 22.88 1.52
C ALA A 46 14.73 24.40 1.70
N VAL A 47 13.51 24.88 1.82
CA VAL A 47 13.22 26.27 2.21
C VAL A 47 12.42 26.23 3.51
N LEU A 48 12.90 26.93 4.54
CA LEU A 48 12.29 26.90 5.88
C LEU A 48 10.78 27.23 5.87
N SER A 49 10.32 28.11 4.97
CA SER A 49 8.90 28.49 4.85
C SER A 49 7.98 27.36 4.37
N ASP A 50 8.54 26.33 3.76
CA ASP A 50 7.78 25.25 3.13
C ASP A 50 7.52 24.09 4.11
N ILE A 51 8.24 24.09 5.24
CA ILE A 51 8.10 23.11 6.31
C ILE A 51 6.91 23.49 7.19
N GLN A 52 5.85 22.68 7.12
CA GLN A 52 4.61 22.91 7.85
C GLN A 52 4.25 21.70 8.70
N ILE A 53 3.87 21.95 9.95
CA ILE A 53 3.33 20.90 10.82
C ILE A 53 1.88 20.62 10.40
N GLU A 54 1.58 19.36 10.12
CA GLU A 54 0.24 18.86 9.80
C GLU A 54 -0.51 18.43 11.07
N GLU A 55 0.14 17.63 11.91
CA GLU A 55 -0.43 17.12 13.16
C GLU A 55 0.55 17.27 14.33
N SER A 56 0.01 17.30 15.55
CA SER A 56 0.80 17.46 16.77
C SER A 56 0.28 16.53 17.87
N PHE A 57 1.19 15.74 18.43
CA PHE A 57 0.91 14.82 19.54
C PHE A 57 1.70 15.22 20.78
N THR A 58 1.19 14.81 21.94
CA THR A 58 1.83 15.09 23.24
C THR A 58 2.03 13.78 23.97
N LEU A 59 3.28 13.45 24.25
CA LEU A 59 3.65 12.28 25.04
C LEU A 59 3.86 12.70 26.48
N LYS A 60 3.32 11.89 27.39
CA LYS A 60 3.34 12.19 28.82
C LYS A 60 3.96 11.06 29.61
N LYS A 61 4.65 11.41 30.69
CA LYS A 61 5.09 10.49 31.74
C LYS A 61 4.59 11.03 33.07
N ASP A 62 3.97 10.17 33.87
CA ASP A 62 3.44 10.50 35.20
C ASP A 62 2.51 11.74 35.22
N GLY A 63 1.77 11.94 34.11
CA GLY A 63 0.83 13.06 33.93
C GLY A 63 1.46 14.35 33.39
N GLU A 64 2.79 14.43 33.32
CA GLU A 64 3.52 15.58 32.79
C GLU A 64 3.91 15.38 31.34
N THR A 65 3.88 16.46 30.56
CA THR A 65 4.35 16.44 29.17
C THR A 65 5.87 16.38 29.13
N THR A 66 6.40 15.36 28.48
CA THR A 66 7.85 15.09 28.37
C THR A 66 8.36 15.25 26.96
N LEU A 67 7.56 14.85 25.95
CA LEU A 67 7.89 14.99 24.53
C LEU A 67 6.69 15.48 23.73
N TYR A 68 6.97 16.07 22.58
CA TYR A 68 6.01 16.34 21.52
C TYR A 68 6.40 15.55 20.28
N VAL A 69 5.41 15.14 19.49
CA VAL A 69 5.65 14.60 18.14
C VAL A 69 4.93 15.50 17.15
N PHE A 70 5.63 15.91 16.10
CA PHE A 70 5.08 16.76 15.06
C PHE A 70 5.22 16.05 13.71
N ASN A 71 4.08 15.81 13.08
CA ASN A 71 4.00 15.30 11.70
C ASN A 71 4.20 16.49 10.75
N ILE A 72 5.15 16.37 9.83
CA ILE A 72 5.48 17.42 8.86
C ILE A 72 4.77 17.08 7.55
N LYS A 73 3.99 18.04 7.04
CA LYS A 73 3.15 17.89 5.86
C LYS A 73 3.97 17.48 4.65
N ASN A 74 3.55 16.43 3.93
CA ASN A 74 4.24 15.85 2.76
C ASN A 74 5.68 15.38 3.02
N HIS A 75 6.05 15.20 4.29
CA HIS A 75 7.39 14.81 4.74
C HIS A 75 7.26 13.72 5.81
N GLY A 76 8.22 13.65 6.73
CA GLY A 76 8.22 12.74 7.85
C GLY A 76 7.69 13.34 9.16
N PHE A 77 8.24 12.89 10.29
CA PHE A 77 7.91 13.39 11.63
C PHE A 77 9.15 13.86 12.39
N ILE A 78 8.96 14.59 13.49
CA ILE A 78 10.01 14.94 14.46
C ILE A 78 9.51 14.76 15.90
N ILE A 79 10.28 14.05 16.72
CA ILE A 79 10.07 13.86 18.16
C ILE A 79 10.96 14.85 18.91
N PHE A 80 10.33 15.79 19.61
CA PHE A 80 10.95 16.96 20.19
C PHE A 80 10.74 17.00 21.72
N SER A 81 11.77 17.42 22.47
CA SER A 81 11.70 17.50 23.93
C SER A 81 10.76 18.62 24.40
N ALA A 82 10.03 18.36 25.47
CA ALA A 82 9.25 19.37 26.18
C ALA A 82 10.02 20.06 27.31
N ASP A 83 11.33 19.83 27.39
CA ASP A 83 12.21 20.41 28.41
C ASP A 83 13.62 20.65 27.84
N ASP A 84 14.19 21.81 28.13
CA ASP A 84 15.53 22.15 27.66
C ASP A 84 16.67 21.54 28.50
N VAL A 85 16.34 20.71 29.50
CA VAL A 85 17.32 19.93 30.28
C VAL A 85 18.05 18.86 29.46
N VAL A 86 17.42 18.36 28.38
CA VAL A 86 17.98 17.35 27.47
C VAL A 86 18.07 17.87 26.02
N ASN A 87 18.69 17.08 25.13
CA ASN A 87 18.73 17.38 23.68
C ASN A 87 17.33 17.72 23.12
N PRO A 88 17.21 18.76 22.26
CA PRO A 88 15.91 19.18 21.72
C PRO A 88 15.27 18.14 20.80
N VAL A 89 16.04 17.52 19.92
CA VAL A 89 15.57 16.50 18.98
C VAL A 89 16.00 15.13 19.48
N PHE A 90 15.03 14.23 19.63
CA PHE A 90 15.31 12.84 19.98
C PHE A 90 15.31 11.91 18.78
N ALA A 91 14.29 12.06 17.94
CA ALA A 91 14.14 11.27 16.74
C ALA A 91 13.46 12.10 15.64
N TYR A 92 13.70 11.74 14.40
CA TYR A 92 12.99 12.32 13.26
C TYR A 92 13.03 11.37 12.07
N SER A 93 12.15 11.58 11.09
CA SER A 93 12.21 10.93 9.79
C SER A 93 11.91 11.94 8.68
N PHE A 94 12.41 11.68 7.47
CA PHE A 94 12.01 12.42 6.26
C PHE A 94 10.83 11.79 5.54
N GLU A 95 10.47 10.57 5.94
CA GLU A 95 9.45 9.75 5.33
C GLU A 95 8.54 9.16 6.39
N GLY A 96 7.34 8.74 5.97
CA GLY A 96 6.33 8.18 6.88
C GLY A 96 5.76 9.20 7.87
N GLN A 97 4.68 8.87 8.54
CA GLN A 97 4.09 9.76 9.55
C GLN A 97 4.04 9.01 10.87
N TYR A 98 4.17 9.74 11.98
CA TYR A 98 3.96 9.14 13.29
C TYR A 98 2.47 8.91 13.50
N ASP A 99 2.09 7.66 13.78
CA ASP A 99 0.74 7.29 14.23
C ASP A 99 0.80 6.80 15.68
N PRO A 100 0.18 7.51 16.64
CA PRO A 100 0.17 7.09 18.05
C PRO A 100 -0.53 5.73 18.29
N ASN A 101 -1.29 5.22 17.32
CA ASN A 101 -1.95 3.92 17.40
C ASN A 101 -1.10 2.77 16.82
N ILE A 102 -0.02 3.08 16.09
CA ILE A 102 0.82 2.11 15.38
C ILE A 102 2.28 2.40 15.73
N ILE A 103 2.63 2.28 17.02
CA ILE A 103 4.02 2.35 17.47
C ILE A 103 4.58 0.94 17.45
N THR A 104 5.65 0.74 16.69
CA THR A 104 6.26 -0.59 16.56
C THR A 104 6.84 -1.05 17.89
N ASP A 105 6.82 -2.37 18.13
CA ASP A 105 7.39 -2.94 19.36
C ASP A 105 8.90 -2.64 19.49
N ASN A 106 9.59 -2.43 18.37
CA ASN A 106 11.02 -2.13 18.32
C ASN A 106 11.33 -0.64 18.59
N SER A 107 10.51 0.30 18.09
CA SER A 107 10.70 1.74 18.30
C SER A 107 10.19 2.20 19.66
N LYS A 108 9.15 1.54 20.20
CA LYS A 108 8.47 1.95 21.43
C LYS A 108 9.42 2.12 22.63
N PRO A 109 10.35 1.19 22.92
CA PRO A 109 11.31 1.38 24.00
C PRO A 109 12.15 2.65 23.86
N TRP A 110 12.55 3.03 22.64
CA TRP A 110 13.30 4.25 22.37
C TRP A 110 12.52 5.49 22.80
N ILE A 111 11.26 5.60 22.37
CA ILE A 111 10.38 6.73 22.65
C ILE A 111 10.04 6.80 24.14
N GLU A 112 9.65 5.67 24.75
CA GLU A 112 9.30 5.60 26.17
C GLU A 112 10.52 5.86 27.07
N GLY A 113 11.69 5.36 26.68
CA GLY A 113 12.94 5.57 27.38
C GLY A 113 13.33 7.04 27.42
N ARG A 114 13.26 7.74 26.29
CA ARG A 114 13.53 9.18 26.25
C ARG A 114 12.51 9.99 27.03
N SER A 115 11.23 9.64 26.96
CA SER A 115 10.18 10.25 27.76
C SER A 115 10.47 10.09 29.27
N GLY A 116 10.92 8.90 29.68
CA GLY A 116 11.35 8.61 31.05
C GLY A 116 12.57 9.43 31.49
N ALA A 117 13.52 9.65 30.60
CA ALA A 117 14.71 10.43 30.87
C ALA A 117 14.42 11.91 31.15
N VAL A 118 13.52 12.53 30.38
CA VAL A 118 13.06 13.90 30.64
C VAL A 118 12.43 13.99 32.03
N ALA A 119 11.55 13.05 32.37
CA ALA A 119 10.94 12.99 33.69
C ALA A 119 11.98 12.78 34.81
N PHE A 120 12.97 11.92 34.59
CA PHE A 120 14.06 11.67 35.53
C PHE A 120 14.94 12.91 35.75
N ALA A 121 15.35 13.59 34.67
CA ALA A 121 16.16 14.79 34.75
C ALA A 121 15.46 15.90 35.53
N ARG A 122 14.16 16.12 35.28
CA ARG A 122 13.32 17.04 36.05
C ARG A 122 13.24 16.66 37.53
N ALA A 123 12.92 15.39 37.82
CA ALA A 123 12.73 14.92 39.19
C ALA A 123 14.01 15.02 40.04
N ASN A 124 15.19 14.92 39.41
CA ASN A 124 16.48 14.99 40.08
C ASN A 124 17.16 16.36 39.99
N GLY A 125 16.54 17.34 39.31
CA GLY A 125 17.12 18.68 39.13
C GLY A 125 18.46 18.65 38.38
N ILE A 126 18.57 17.79 37.37
CA ILE A 126 19.74 17.76 36.47
C ILE A 126 19.79 19.09 35.71
N GLU A 127 20.98 19.63 35.49
CA GLU A 127 21.18 20.83 34.67
C GLU A 127 21.67 20.43 33.28
N ALA A 128 21.13 21.07 32.24
CA ALA A 128 21.64 20.92 30.88
C ALA A 128 23.14 21.30 30.82
N ASP A 129 23.93 20.44 30.18
CA ASP A 129 25.33 20.73 29.93
C ASP A 129 25.51 21.81 28.84
N ALA A 130 26.76 22.19 28.57
CA ALA A 130 27.06 23.22 27.57
C ALA A 130 26.68 22.81 26.14
N SER A 131 26.74 21.51 25.82
CA SER A 131 26.40 20.97 24.51
C SER A 131 24.89 21.05 24.26
N VAL A 132 24.08 20.60 25.22
CA VAL A 132 22.62 20.69 25.19
C VAL A 132 22.17 22.15 25.06
N LYS A 133 22.72 23.04 25.88
CA LYS A 133 22.43 24.49 25.81
C LYS A 133 22.76 25.09 24.44
N SER A 134 23.86 24.68 23.80
CA SER A 134 24.22 25.13 22.45
C SER A 134 23.17 24.71 21.42
N LYS A 135 22.76 23.42 21.45
CA LYS A 135 21.75 22.89 20.52
C LYS A 135 20.43 23.64 20.61
N TRP A 136 19.96 23.98 21.82
CA TRP A 136 18.75 24.79 21.98
C TRP A 136 18.92 26.22 21.44
N ALA A 137 20.04 26.88 21.75
CA ALA A 137 20.32 28.23 21.28
C ALA A 137 20.42 28.32 19.74
N GLU A 138 20.96 27.29 19.10
CA GLU A 138 21.04 27.20 17.63
C GLU A 138 19.66 27.16 16.97
N LEU A 139 18.67 26.53 17.61
CA LEU A 139 17.29 26.48 17.10
C LEU A 139 16.55 27.81 17.25
N GLU A 140 16.94 28.66 18.19
CA GLU A 140 16.36 30.00 18.34
C GLU A 140 16.81 30.97 17.25
N ASN A 141 17.99 30.73 16.64
CA ASN A 141 18.55 31.60 15.61
C ASN A 141 19.15 30.80 14.43
N THR A 142 18.27 30.36 13.53
CA THR A 142 18.66 29.62 12.32
C THR A 142 19.54 30.43 11.37
N SER A 143 19.51 31.76 11.41
CA SER A 143 20.31 32.62 10.52
C SER A 143 21.82 32.58 10.80
N SER A 144 22.21 32.21 12.02
CA SER A 144 23.62 32.00 12.41
C SER A 144 24.09 30.57 12.24
N TRP A 145 23.18 29.63 11.93
CA TRP A 145 23.52 28.23 11.79
C TRP A 145 24.12 27.95 10.41
N SER A 146 25.17 27.16 10.39
CA SER A 146 25.84 26.68 9.18
C SER A 146 26.05 25.18 9.30
N VAL A 147 25.89 24.45 8.18
CA VAL A 147 26.26 23.04 8.10
C VAL A 147 27.73 22.91 8.55
N PRO A 148 28.03 22.09 9.58
CA PRO A 148 29.40 21.93 10.06
C PRO A 148 30.33 21.48 8.92
N GLU A 149 31.39 22.25 8.62
CA GLU A 149 32.37 21.87 7.61
C GLU A 149 33.07 20.55 8.00
N GLY A 150 33.06 19.57 7.10
CA GLY A 150 33.77 18.30 7.27
C GLY A 150 33.01 17.20 8.04
N GLY A 151 31.74 17.42 8.38
CA GLY A 151 30.88 16.35 8.91
C GLY A 151 30.54 15.34 7.82
N LYS A 152 30.95 14.08 7.99
CA LYS A 152 30.47 12.97 7.15
C LYS A 152 29.05 12.57 7.56
N SER A 153 28.28 12.06 6.62
CA SER A 153 26.97 11.46 6.83
C SER A 153 26.77 10.37 5.78
N VAL A 154 26.00 9.37 6.13
CA VAL A 154 25.63 8.24 5.26
C VAL A 154 24.12 8.13 5.34
N ASP A 155 23.46 8.33 4.21
CA ASP A 155 22.02 8.11 4.05
C ASP A 155 21.67 6.64 4.27
N PRO A 156 20.40 6.30 4.54
CA PRO A 156 19.99 4.92 4.77
C PRO A 156 20.44 4.01 3.62
N LEU A 157 21.27 3.01 3.94
CA LEU A 157 21.80 2.07 2.96
C LEU A 157 20.74 1.08 2.48
N LEU A 158 19.76 0.72 3.32
CA LEU A 158 18.70 -0.20 2.94
C LEU A 158 17.53 0.56 2.32
N THR A 159 17.09 0.11 1.15
CA THR A 159 15.81 0.52 0.56
C THR A 159 14.64 -0.37 1.02
N ALA A 160 14.93 -1.59 1.44
CA ALA A 160 13.93 -2.56 1.90
C ALA A 160 13.24 -2.11 3.19
N THR A 161 11.91 -2.25 3.25
CA THR A 161 11.05 -1.94 4.40
C THR A 161 10.26 -3.18 4.82
N TRP A 162 10.95 -4.26 5.16
CA TRP A 162 10.29 -5.54 5.43
C TRP A 162 9.56 -5.56 6.78
N ASN A 163 8.67 -6.54 6.95
CA ASN A 163 7.91 -6.76 8.17
C ASN A 163 8.08 -8.22 8.66
N GLN A 164 7.45 -8.56 9.78
CA GLN A 164 7.58 -9.83 10.48
C GLN A 164 6.26 -10.62 10.54
N ASP A 165 5.16 -9.99 10.18
CA ASP A 165 3.81 -10.56 10.19
C ASP A 165 3.37 -10.97 8.78
N ASP A 166 2.07 -11.16 8.59
CA ASP A 166 1.52 -11.52 7.28
C ASP A 166 1.73 -10.35 6.30
N PRO A 167 2.30 -10.59 5.11
CA PRO A 167 2.54 -11.90 4.47
C PRO A 167 3.98 -12.45 4.57
N TYR A 168 4.90 -11.75 5.22
CA TYR A 168 6.32 -12.15 5.37
C TYR A 168 6.47 -13.46 6.15
N ASN A 169 5.56 -13.71 7.09
CA ASN A 169 5.56 -14.91 7.91
C ASN A 169 4.94 -16.16 7.24
N TYR A 170 4.68 -16.13 5.93
CA TYR A 170 3.93 -17.17 5.23
C TYR A 170 4.51 -18.59 5.37
N LEU A 171 5.82 -18.72 5.60
CA LEU A 171 6.48 -20.02 5.83
C LEU A 171 6.73 -20.35 7.31
N MET A 172 6.33 -19.47 8.24
CA MET A 172 6.41 -19.74 9.68
C MET A 172 5.40 -20.84 10.11
N PRO A 173 5.64 -21.50 11.26
CA PRO A 173 4.68 -22.45 11.82
C PRO A 173 3.26 -21.87 11.94
N LEU A 174 2.26 -22.71 11.63
CA LEU A 174 0.85 -22.35 11.76
C LEU A 174 0.48 -22.16 13.24
N ASP A 175 -0.21 -21.04 13.52
CA ASP A 175 -0.82 -20.75 14.81
C ASP A 175 -2.03 -19.82 14.60
N PRO A 176 -3.28 -20.27 14.84
CA PRO A 176 -4.48 -19.47 14.61
C PRO A 176 -4.54 -18.16 15.41
N ALA A 177 -3.74 -18.00 16.46
CA ALA A 177 -3.68 -16.77 17.23
C ALA A 177 -2.73 -15.72 16.65
N GLY A 178 -1.87 -16.10 15.70
CA GLY A 178 -0.91 -15.20 15.07
C GLY A 178 -1.40 -14.56 13.77
N PRO A 179 -0.71 -13.53 13.28
CA PRO A 179 -1.07 -12.85 12.03
C PRO A 179 -1.03 -13.81 10.84
N GLY A 180 -2.03 -13.72 9.95
CA GLY A 180 -2.17 -14.67 8.84
C GLY A 180 -2.40 -16.13 9.28
N GLY A 181 -2.67 -16.38 10.57
CA GLY A 181 -2.76 -17.73 11.14
C GLY A 181 -1.41 -18.40 11.34
N ARG A 182 -0.34 -17.62 11.55
CA ARG A 182 1.05 -18.09 11.69
C ARG A 182 1.82 -17.34 12.78
N CYS A 183 2.85 -17.97 13.30
CA CYS A 183 3.83 -17.30 14.17
C CYS A 183 4.52 -16.14 13.42
N TYR A 184 5.04 -15.16 14.17
CA TYR A 184 5.86 -14.10 13.58
C TYR A 184 7.21 -14.65 13.07
N VAL A 185 7.80 -14.00 12.06
CA VAL A 185 9.18 -14.27 11.62
C VAL A 185 10.18 -14.02 12.76
N GLY A 186 9.99 -12.92 13.49
CA GLY A 186 10.82 -12.48 14.60
C GLY A 186 11.86 -11.44 14.20
N CYS A 187 12.14 -10.50 15.10
CA CYS A 187 12.90 -9.29 14.79
C CYS A 187 14.36 -9.60 14.41
N VAL A 188 14.96 -10.60 15.07
CA VAL A 188 16.32 -11.05 14.78
C VAL A 188 16.43 -11.57 13.35
N ALA A 189 15.50 -12.44 12.95
CA ALA A 189 15.49 -13.02 11.62
C ALA A 189 15.19 -11.99 10.53
N THR A 190 14.30 -11.05 10.81
CA THR A 190 13.94 -9.96 9.89
C THR A 190 15.12 -9.02 9.66
N ALA A 191 15.83 -8.62 10.72
CA ALA A 191 17.04 -7.80 10.59
C ALA A 191 18.14 -8.52 9.80
N MET A 192 18.36 -9.81 10.07
CA MET A 192 19.29 -10.63 9.28
C MET A 192 18.89 -10.68 7.80
N ALA A 193 17.62 -10.96 7.51
CA ALA A 193 17.13 -11.14 6.16
C ALA A 193 17.19 -9.84 5.34
N GLN A 194 16.89 -8.69 5.95
CA GLN A 194 17.07 -7.38 5.31
C GLN A 194 18.54 -7.08 4.98
N ILE A 195 19.47 -7.40 5.90
CA ILE A 195 20.91 -7.23 5.61
C ILE A 195 21.34 -8.19 4.50
N MET A 196 20.87 -9.44 4.48
CA MET A 196 21.21 -10.38 3.40
C MET A 196 20.66 -9.94 2.03
N HIS A 197 19.46 -9.35 2.03
CA HIS A 197 18.87 -8.76 0.83
C HIS A 197 19.64 -7.55 0.32
N TYR A 198 20.13 -6.68 1.21
CA TYR A 198 21.02 -5.57 0.85
C TYR A 198 22.29 -6.04 0.12
N TRP A 199 22.87 -7.15 0.58
CA TRP A 199 24.02 -7.76 -0.09
C TRP A 199 23.65 -8.63 -1.30
N ARG A 200 22.37 -9.00 -1.49
CA ARG A 200 21.94 -10.09 -2.38
C ARG A 200 22.85 -11.33 -2.29
N TYR A 201 23.17 -11.73 -1.05
CA TYR A 201 24.15 -12.78 -0.78
C TYR A 201 23.74 -13.68 0.39
N PRO A 202 23.99 -15.01 0.32
CA PRO A 202 24.66 -15.74 -0.77
C PRO A 202 23.72 -16.18 -1.89
N GLU A 203 24.25 -16.54 -3.06
CA GLU A 203 23.46 -17.23 -4.09
C GLU A 203 22.98 -18.60 -3.58
N VAL A 204 23.86 -19.37 -2.92
CA VAL A 204 23.55 -20.66 -2.29
C VAL A 204 24.15 -20.70 -0.89
N GLY A 205 23.36 -21.13 0.10
CA GLY A 205 23.82 -21.28 1.48
C GLY A 205 24.70 -22.51 1.70
N ASP A 206 24.86 -22.92 2.97
CA ASP A 206 25.60 -24.13 3.33
C ASP A 206 24.97 -24.87 4.52
N HIS A 207 25.18 -26.18 4.59
CA HIS A 207 24.64 -27.08 5.61
C HIS A 207 23.10 -27.13 5.63
N SER A 208 22.57 -27.84 6.63
CA SER A 208 21.15 -27.90 6.94
C SER A 208 20.92 -27.90 8.44
N LYS A 209 19.71 -27.51 8.87
CA LYS A 209 19.31 -27.51 10.26
C LYS A 209 17.83 -27.82 10.41
N THR A 210 17.49 -28.73 11.32
CA THR A 210 16.12 -28.94 11.79
C THR A 210 15.95 -28.25 13.12
N HIS A 211 14.90 -27.45 13.25
CA HIS A 211 14.56 -26.71 14.45
C HIS A 211 13.17 -27.11 14.97
N THR A 212 13.06 -27.25 16.28
CA THR A 212 11.83 -27.64 16.98
C THR A 212 11.69 -26.81 18.24
N TYR A 213 10.55 -26.14 18.42
CA TYR A 213 10.28 -25.33 19.60
C TYR A 213 8.79 -25.26 19.91
N GLY A 214 8.43 -25.03 21.18
CA GLY A 214 7.08 -24.60 21.58
C GLY A 214 5.93 -25.57 21.32
N GLY A 215 6.21 -26.83 20.98
CA GLY A 215 5.17 -27.78 20.56
C GLY A 215 4.72 -27.63 19.11
N TYR A 216 5.33 -26.70 18.35
CA TYR A 216 5.15 -26.60 16.91
C TYR A 216 5.84 -27.76 16.18
N PRO A 217 5.35 -28.14 14.97
CA PRO A 217 6.04 -29.10 14.12
C PRO A 217 7.49 -28.68 13.85
N SER A 218 8.38 -29.66 13.72
CA SER A 218 9.76 -29.41 13.34
C SER A 218 9.83 -28.79 11.94
N VAL A 219 10.67 -27.77 11.78
CA VAL A 219 10.94 -27.12 10.51
C VAL A 219 12.40 -27.33 10.14
N THR A 220 12.67 -27.70 8.90
CA THR A 220 14.04 -27.92 8.40
C THR A 220 14.35 -26.88 7.33
N ALA A 221 15.48 -26.20 7.49
CA ALA A 221 16.09 -25.39 6.44
C ALA A 221 17.30 -26.14 5.90
N ASN A 222 17.33 -26.40 4.58
CA ASN A 222 18.50 -26.96 3.91
C ASN A 222 19.19 -25.86 3.09
N PHE A 223 19.99 -25.05 3.77
CA PHE A 223 20.63 -23.89 3.18
C PHE A 223 21.58 -24.29 2.02
N GLY A 224 22.29 -25.41 2.15
CA GLY A 224 23.22 -25.92 1.12
C GLY A 224 22.56 -26.48 -0.14
N GLU A 225 21.25 -26.68 -0.15
CA GLU A 225 20.46 -27.05 -1.35
C GLU A 225 19.53 -25.92 -1.81
N THR A 226 19.62 -24.74 -1.19
CA THR A 226 18.75 -23.60 -1.48
C THR A 226 19.50 -22.54 -2.25
N THR A 227 19.08 -22.29 -3.48
CA THR A 227 19.43 -21.07 -4.23
C THR A 227 18.46 -19.96 -3.83
N TYR A 228 18.97 -18.84 -3.34
CA TYR A 228 18.16 -17.71 -2.93
C TYR A 228 17.85 -16.82 -4.13
N ASP A 229 16.56 -16.65 -4.39
CA ASP A 229 16.08 -15.81 -5.49
C ASP A 229 16.04 -14.33 -5.07
N TRP A 230 17.19 -13.66 -5.02
CA TRP A 230 17.29 -12.24 -4.62
C TRP A 230 16.53 -11.31 -5.57
N ASP A 231 16.59 -11.58 -6.88
CA ASP A 231 15.87 -10.82 -7.90
C ASP A 231 14.35 -11.07 -7.87
N GLY A 232 13.91 -12.12 -7.19
CA GLY A 232 12.49 -12.34 -6.87
C GLY A 232 12.02 -11.57 -5.64
N MET A 233 12.91 -10.91 -4.89
CA MET A 233 12.58 -10.13 -3.69
C MET A 233 12.34 -8.66 -4.05
N LEU A 234 11.42 -8.04 -3.30
CA LEU A 234 11.05 -6.63 -3.39
C LEU A 234 11.44 -5.89 -2.11
N ASP A 235 11.52 -4.57 -2.17
CA ASP A 235 11.74 -3.73 -1.00
C ASP A 235 10.52 -3.69 -0.08
N ASN A 236 9.31 -3.90 -0.61
CA ASN A 236 8.09 -4.03 0.18
C ASN A 236 7.15 -5.07 -0.47
N SER A 237 6.46 -5.85 0.36
CA SER A 237 5.46 -6.82 -0.11
C SER A 237 4.26 -6.91 0.84
N ASP A 238 3.88 -5.82 1.50
CA ASP A 238 2.80 -5.82 2.52
C ASP A 238 1.44 -6.30 1.97
N SER A 239 1.21 -6.13 0.67
CA SER A 239 -0.09 -6.47 0.05
C SER A 239 -0.22 -7.92 -0.44
N LYS A 240 0.88 -8.69 -0.52
CA LYS A 240 0.89 -10.04 -1.12
C LYS A 240 2.04 -10.91 -0.62
N VAL A 241 1.85 -12.22 -0.66
CA VAL A 241 2.93 -13.17 -0.36
C VAL A 241 3.99 -13.11 -1.44
N ASN A 242 5.23 -12.79 -1.04
CA ASN A 242 6.42 -12.99 -1.84
C ASN A 242 7.21 -14.20 -1.29
N MET A 243 7.25 -15.28 -2.07
CA MET A 243 7.83 -16.56 -1.63
C MET A 243 9.34 -16.51 -1.36
N PRO A 244 10.17 -15.88 -2.21
CA PRO A 244 11.58 -15.66 -1.92
C PRO A 244 11.82 -14.96 -0.57
N MET A 245 11.07 -13.88 -0.28
CA MET A 245 11.17 -13.14 1.00
C MET A 245 10.76 -14.00 2.20
N ALA A 246 9.66 -14.75 2.09
CA ALA A 246 9.22 -15.65 3.16
C ALA A 246 10.24 -16.80 3.41
N LEU A 247 10.92 -17.27 2.37
CA LEU A 247 11.92 -18.33 2.47
C LEU A 247 13.19 -17.87 3.20
N ILE A 248 13.74 -16.71 2.81
CA ILE A 248 14.93 -16.19 3.50
C ILE A 248 14.61 -15.84 4.96
N GLY A 249 13.41 -15.32 5.25
CA GLY A 249 12.94 -15.09 6.62
C GLY A 249 12.86 -16.37 7.45
N LEU A 250 12.34 -17.47 6.87
CA LEU A 250 12.31 -18.78 7.54
C LEU A 250 13.72 -19.30 7.81
N HIS A 251 14.59 -19.24 6.82
CA HIS A 251 15.96 -19.72 6.93
C HIS A 251 16.73 -18.93 8.00
N ALA A 252 16.61 -17.60 7.98
CA ALA A 252 17.16 -16.74 9.02
C ALA A 252 16.67 -17.19 10.40
N ALA A 253 15.36 -17.34 10.60
CA ALA A 253 14.80 -17.75 11.90
C ALA A 253 15.25 -19.15 12.37
N VAL A 254 15.28 -20.14 11.47
CA VAL A 254 15.77 -21.49 11.79
C VAL A 254 17.26 -21.44 12.18
N SER A 255 18.07 -20.67 11.47
CA SER A 255 19.52 -20.56 11.71
C SER A 255 19.86 -20.11 13.14
N VAL A 256 19.02 -19.25 13.74
CA VAL A 256 19.21 -18.68 15.08
C VAL A 256 18.35 -19.31 16.19
N ASN A 257 17.80 -20.52 15.98
CA ASN A 257 16.99 -21.26 16.98
C ASN A 257 15.73 -20.50 17.44
N MET A 258 15.00 -19.86 16.52
CA MET A 258 13.88 -18.98 16.85
C MET A 258 12.87 -19.60 17.83
N HIS A 259 12.58 -18.91 18.93
CA HIS A 259 11.46 -19.27 19.79
C HIS A 259 10.17 -18.74 19.19
N TRP A 260 9.46 -19.59 18.43
CA TRP A 260 8.23 -19.23 17.73
C TRP A 260 7.11 -18.80 18.69
N GLY A 261 6.36 -17.77 18.31
CA GLY A 261 5.14 -17.40 19.00
C GLY A 261 4.16 -16.58 18.16
N PRO A 262 2.84 -16.67 18.47
CA PRO A 262 1.79 -15.93 17.77
C PRO A 262 1.69 -14.47 18.19
N ASN A 263 2.37 -14.05 19.26
CA ASN A 263 2.43 -12.66 19.74
C ASN A 263 3.84 -12.08 19.63
N GLY A 264 4.72 -12.72 18.86
CA GLY A 264 6.13 -12.40 18.74
C GLY A 264 6.99 -13.65 18.81
N SER A 265 8.03 -13.67 18.00
CA SER A 265 9.06 -14.71 17.98
C SER A 265 10.40 -14.09 18.35
N GLY A 266 11.19 -14.76 19.20
CA GLY A 266 12.43 -14.20 19.75
C GLY A 266 13.59 -15.18 19.87
N THR A 267 14.81 -14.66 19.88
CA THR A 267 16.03 -15.42 20.15
C THR A 267 17.15 -14.48 20.61
N GLN A 268 18.37 -14.99 20.81
CA GLN A 268 19.53 -14.20 21.22
C GLN A 268 20.34 -13.70 20.02
N SER A 269 20.69 -12.40 20.02
CA SER A 269 21.55 -11.77 19.01
C SER A 269 22.94 -12.44 18.88
N SER A 270 23.43 -13.08 19.93
CA SER A 270 24.73 -13.77 19.93
C SER A 270 24.78 -14.98 18.97
N TYR A 271 23.65 -15.47 18.47
CA TYR A 271 23.61 -16.51 17.45
C TYR A 271 23.86 -15.99 16.03
N VAL A 272 23.68 -14.69 15.78
CA VAL A 272 23.75 -14.10 14.44
C VAL A 272 25.12 -14.29 13.78
N PRO A 273 26.27 -14.01 14.44
CA PRO A 273 27.58 -14.21 13.81
C PRO A 273 27.81 -15.62 13.27
N PHE A 274 27.50 -16.63 14.10
CA PHE A 274 27.64 -18.03 13.70
C PHE A 274 26.67 -18.38 12.56
N ALA A 275 25.43 -17.89 12.62
CA ALA A 275 24.46 -18.18 11.58
C ALA A 275 24.88 -17.60 10.22
N MET A 276 25.29 -16.33 10.19
CA MET A 276 25.72 -15.62 8.97
C MET A 276 26.93 -16.31 8.32
N SER A 277 27.96 -16.64 9.11
CA SER A 277 29.16 -17.30 8.60
C SER A 277 28.92 -18.78 8.21
N TYR A 278 28.24 -19.55 9.06
CA TYR A 278 28.15 -21.00 8.91
C TYR A 278 27.07 -21.48 7.93
N TYR A 279 25.92 -20.80 7.87
CA TYR A 279 24.80 -21.19 7.00
C TYR A 279 24.67 -20.30 5.76
N PHE A 280 25.12 -19.05 5.84
CA PHE A 280 24.96 -18.05 4.78
C PHE A 280 26.30 -17.60 4.17
N ARG A 281 27.42 -18.25 4.52
CA ARG A 281 28.74 -18.06 3.91
C ARG A 281 29.29 -16.64 3.99
N TYR A 282 28.82 -15.83 4.94
CA TYR A 282 29.45 -14.55 5.22
C TYR A 282 30.84 -14.75 5.83
N ASP A 283 31.63 -13.68 5.90
CA ASP A 283 32.96 -13.68 6.49
C ASP A 283 32.96 -14.21 7.95
N ASP A 284 34.03 -14.89 8.35
CA ASP A 284 34.14 -15.49 9.68
C ASP A 284 34.65 -14.52 10.76
N GLU A 285 35.03 -13.30 10.36
CA GLU A 285 35.37 -12.20 11.28
C GLU A 285 34.13 -11.55 11.92
N ILE A 286 32.91 -11.91 11.52
CA ILE A 286 31.67 -11.36 12.09
C ILE A 286 31.67 -11.51 13.62
N GLU A 287 31.40 -10.39 14.30
CA GLU A 287 31.49 -10.32 15.76
C GLU A 287 30.23 -9.67 16.35
N PHE A 288 29.72 -10.27 17.44
CA PHE A 288 28.72 -9.63 18.29
C PHE A 288 29.40 -8.88 19.44
N LEU A 289 29.11 -7.58 19.54
CA LEU A 289 29.56 -6.72 20.62
C LEU A 289 28.39 -6.24 21.46
N GLN A 290 28.66 -5.94 22.72
CA GLN A 290 27.72 -5.30 23.64
C GLN A 290 28.29 -3.98 24.13
N LEU A 291 27.43 -2.96 24.22
CA LEU A 291 27.80 -1.67 24.77
C LEU A 291 28.19 -1.86 26.24
N ASN A 292 29.38 -1.40 26.61
CA ASN A 292 29.90 -1.53 27.96
C ASN A 292 30.91 -0.42 28.22
N GLU A 293 30.58 0.54 29.08
CA GLU A 293 31.45 1.71 29.33
C GLU A 293 32.87 1.36 29.84
N THR A 294 33.11 0.14 30.31
CA THR A 294 34.46 -0.31 30.72
C THR A 294 35.27 -0.97 29.59
N GLN A 295 34.62 -1.57 28.59
CA GLN A 295 35.28 -2.35 27.53
C GLN A 295 35.09 -1.72 26.15
N VAL A 296 33.87 -1.27 25.86
CA VAL A 296 33.47 -0.59 24.63
C VAL A 296 32.68 0.66 25.01
N PRO A 297 33.36 1.78 25.34
CA PRO A 297 32.70 3.00 25.75
C PRO A 297 31.86 3.60 24.62
N SER A 298 30.82 4.37 24.96
CA SER A 298 29.89 4.97 23.98
C SER A 298 30.57 5.72 22.83
N THR A 299 31.72 6.37 23.06
CA THR A 299 32.50 6.99 21.97
C THR A 299 33.07 5.96 20.99
N ALA A 300 33.64 4.86 21.50
CA ALA A 300 34.14 3.78 20.65
C ALA A 300 32.99 3.07 19.93
N TRP A 301 31.86 2.88 20.62
CA TRP A 301 30.64 2.30 20.06
C TRP A 301 30.14 3.06 18.83
N LYS A 302 29.98 4.39 18.94
CA LYS A 302 29.61 5.26 17.81
C LYS A 302 30.62 5.20 16.67
N ASN A 303 31.91 5.17 16.99
CA ASN A 303 32.97 5.09 15.96
C ASN A 303 32.93 3.75 15.21
N TYR A 304 32.64 2.62 15.88
CA TYR A 304 32.49 1.34 15.20
C TYR A 304 31.32 1.35 14.21
N ILE A 305 30.19 1.93 14.61
CA ILE A 305 29.04 2.10 13.72
C ILE A 305 29.43 2.93 12.49
N LYS A 306 30.01 4.11 12.71
CA LYS A 306 30.42 5.02 11.62
C LYS A 306 31.46 4.39 10.69
N ASN A 307 32.40 3.61 11.22
CA ASN A 307 33.44 2.98 10.42
C ASN A 307 32.87 1.91 9.46
N GLU A 308 31.84 1.15 9.88
CA GLU A 308 31.16 0.20 8.99
C GLU A 308 30.31 0.94 7.94
N LEU A 309 29.56 1.96 8.36
CA LEU A 309 28.71 2.73 7.44
C LEU A 309 29.51 3.55 6.43
N ASP A 310 30.68 4.08 6.81
CA ASP A 310 31.60 4.79 5.91
C ASP A 310 32.10 3.92 4.74
N ILE A 311 31.95 2.59 4.83
CA ILE A 311 32.28 1.63 3.79
C ILE A 311 31.05 0.82 3.34
N ASN A 312 29.85 1.41 3.46
CA ASN A 312 28.58 0.85 3.01
C ASN A 312 28.24 -0.51 3.64
N ARG A 313 28.52 -0.70 4.93
CA ARG A 313 28.13 -1.92 5.68
C ARG A 313 27.06 -1.62 6.73
N PRO A 314 25.80 -2.00 6.49
CA PRO A 314 24.76 -1.89 7.51
C PRO A 314 25.04 -2.86 8.65
N LEU A 315 24.67 -2.46 9.86
CA LEU A 315 24.86 -3.28 11.06
C LEU A 315 23.54 -3.89 11.50
N TYR A 316 23.60 -5.14 11.93
CA TYR A 316 22.56 -5.65 12.81
C TYR A 316 22.70 -4.96 14.17
N TYR A 317 21.60 -4.44 14.70
CA TYR A 317 21.55 -3.80 16.00
C TYR A 317 20.45 -4.43 16.86
N SER A 318 20.66 -4.43 18.16
CA SER A 318 19.69 -4.98 19.11
C SER A 318 19.72 -4.27 20.45
N GLY A 319 18.62 -4.36 21.16
CA GLY A 319 18.45 -3.80 22.49
C GLY A 319 17.59 -4.68 23.38
N VAL A 320 17.79 -4.60 24.69
CA VAL A 320 16.89 -5.21 25.68
C VAL A 320 16.35 -4.11 26.58
N ASN A 321 15.04 -3.96 26.60
CA ASN A 321 14.38 -2.98 27.44
C ASN A 321 14.33 -3.44 28.91
N SER A 322 13.92 -2.54 29.82
CA SER A 322 13.81 -2.85 31.26
C SER A 322 12.80 -3.96 31.59
N GLY A 323 11.92 -4.33 30.66
CA GLY A 323 11.00 -5.46 30.78
C GLY A 323 11.61 -6.81 30.40
N ASN A 324 12.91 -6.84 30.07
CA ASN A 324 13.64 -8.01 29.58
C ASN A 324 13.08 -8.54 28.24
N SER A 325 12.50 -7.65 27.43
CA SER A 325 12.09 -7.92 26.05
C SER A 325 13.22 -7.50 25.11
N GLY A 326 13.66 -8.43 24.27
CA GLY A 326 14.70 -8.20 23.26
C GLY A 326 14.12 -7.71 21.95
N HIS A 327 14.80 -6.74 21.34
CA HIS A 327 14.45 -6.10 20.08
C HIS A 327 15.66 -6.12 19.15
N ALA A 328 15.44 -6.32 17.87
CA ALA A 328 16.47 -6.31 16.85
C ALA A 328 15.98 -5.58 15.60
N PHE A 329 16.90 -4.89 14.95
CA PHE A 329 16.65 -3.99 13.83
C PHE A 329 17.96 -3.74 13.07
N VAL A 330 17.90 -3.02 11.95
CA VAL A 330 19.08 -2.68 11.16
C VAL A 330 19.46 -1.22 11.41
N LEU A 331 20.75 -0.97 11.62
CA LEU A 331 21.34 0.37 11.66
C LEU A 331 22.12 0.57 10.37
N ASP A 332 21.66 1.47 9.53
CA ASP A 332 22.08 1.58 8.13
C ASP A 332 22.36 3.02 7.69
N GLY A 333 22.48 3.96 8.62
CA GLY A 333 22.84 5.34 8.29
C GLY A 333 23.27 6.14 9.51
N TYR A 334 23.98 7.24 9.27
CA TYR A 334 24.28 8.20 10.33
C TYR A 334 24.40 9.64 9.80
N GLN A 335 24.07 10.60 10.65
CA GLN A 335 24.23 12.02 10.37
C GLN A 335 25.44 12.59 11.14
N SER A 336 26.02 13.68 10.63
CA SER A 336 27.20 14.32 11.19
C SER A 336 27.08 14.75 12.65
N ASP A 337 25.85 14.85 13.17
CA ASP A 337 25.55 15.24 14.55
C ASP A 337 25.19 14.06 15.48
N ASP A 338 25.65 12.86 15.14
CA ASP A 338 25.49 11.61 15.92
C ASP A 338 24.04 11.09 16.03
N MET A 339 23.20 11.40 15.05
CA MET A 339 21.94 10.70 14.86
C MET A 339 22.16 9.46 13.99
N PHE A 340 21.53 8.34 14.31
CA PHE A 340 21.69 7.08 13.60
C PHE A 340 20.36 6.62 13.01
N HIS A 341 20.38 6.20 11.75
CA HIS A 341 19.19 5.70 11.09
C HIS A 341 18.92 4.26 11.50
N PHE A 342 17.65 3.95 11.75
CA PHE A 342 17.19 2.61 12.06
C PHE A 342 16.05 2.21 11.13
N ASN A 343 16.21 1.01 10.58
CA ASN A 343 15.12 0.26 10.00
C ASN A 343 14.62 -0.78 11.02
N PHE A 344 13.40 -0.57 11.53
CA PHE A 344 12.85 -1.39 12.61
C PHE A 344 12.25 -2.72 12.15
N GLY A 345 12.16 -2.99 10.85
CA GLY A 345 11.58 -4.22 10.32
C GLY A 345 10.07 -4.35 10.58
N TRP A 346 9.34 -3.26 10.31
CA TRP A 346 7.89 -3.14 10.46
C TRP A 346 7.29 -2.30 9.33
N SER A 347 7.45 -2.70 8.06
CA SER A 347 6.84 -1.99 6.91
C SER A 347 7.22 -0.50 6.79
N GLY A 348 8.40 -0.13 7.28
CA GLY A 348 8.86 1.26 7.32
C GLY A 348 8.27 2.11 8.46
N TYR A 349 7.32 1.60 9.24
CA TYR A 349 6.76 2.31 10.39
C TYR A 349 7.86 2.64 11.41
N ASP A 350 7.86 3.89 11.87
CA ASP A 350 8.85 4.47 12.77
C ASP A 350 10.30 4.44 12.27
N ASN A 351 10.60 4.01 11.04
CA ASN A 351 11.96 4.12 10.51
C ASN A 351 12.39 5.60 10.56
N GLY A 352 13.65 5.82 10.90
CA GLY A 352 14.16 7.18 11.04
C GLY A 352 15.44 7.25 11.84
N TRP A 353 15.79 8.49 12.18
CA TRP A 353 17.04 8.88 12.81
C TRP A 353 16.83 9.03 14.31
N TYR A 354 17.58 8.31 15.14
CA TYR A 354 17.44 8.30 16.60
C TYR A 354 18.76 8.62 17.31
N ASP A 355 18.64 9.32 18.44
CA ASP A 355 19.75 9.51 19.37
C ASP A 355 19.97 8.25 20.21
N ILE A 356 21.12 7.60 20.03
CA ILE A 356 21.51 6.36 20.71
C ILE A 356 22.19 6.56 22.07
N THR A 357 22.39 7.81 22.50
CA THR A 357 23.02 8.11 23.78
C THR A 357 22.04 7.95 24.93
N ASP A 358 22.48 7.29 26.00
CA ASP A 358 21.74 7.28 27.24
C ASP A 358 21.71 8.70 27.85
N PRO A 359 20.52 9.27 28.09
CA PRO A 359 20.39 10.60 28.67
C PRO A 359 20.79 10.60 30.15
N ASP A 360 21.84 11.33 30.49
CA ASP A 360 22.17 11.85 31.83
C ASP A 360 22.03 10.84 33.00
N GLY A 361 22.43 9.59 32.78
CA GLY A 361 22.40 8.52 33.78
C GLY A 361 21.08 7.75 33.91
N TYR A 362 20.13 7.96 32.99
CA TYR A 362 18.90 7.17 32.89
C TYR A 362 19.08 6.01 31.90
N GLU A 363 19.43 4.84 32.43
CA GLU A 363 19.53 3.59 31.67
C GLU A 363 18.13 3.05 31.34
N TRP A 364 17.61 3.39 30.16
CA TRP A 364 16.31 2.90 29.69
C TRP A 364 16.43 1.63 28.85
N MET A 365 17.54 1.48 28.12
CA MET A 365 17.91 0.27 27.42
C MET A 365 19.09 -0.37 28.14
N TYR A 366 18.79 -1.33 29.00
CA TYR A 366 19.79 -1.92 29.90
C TYR A 366 20.87 -2.72 29.14
N TRP A 367 20.58 -3.14 27.90
CA TRP A 367 21.56 -3.74 27.00
C TRP A 367 21.39 -3.23 25.58
N GLN A 368 22.49 -2.80 24.95
CA GLN A 368 22.58 -2.58 23.51
C GLN A 368 23.66 -3.50 22.93
N GLY A 369 23.41 -4.03 21.73
CA GLY A 369 24.32 -4.94 21.05
C GLY A 369 24.34 -4.69 19.55
N MET A 370 25.50 -4.86 18.92
CA MET A 370 25.66 -4.77 17.47
C MET A 370 26.34 -6.04 16.96
N VAL A 371 26.08 -6.39 15.70
CA VAL A 371 26.93 -7.31 14.94
C VAL A 371 27.56 -6.53 13.80
N ARG A 372 28.89 -6.60 13.71
CA ARG A 372 29.70 -5.87 12.73
C ARG A 372 30.47 -6.82 11.82
N TYR A 373 31.11 -6.28 10.78
CA TYR A 373 31.85 -7.03 9.77
C TYR A 373 30.97 -7.98 8.94
N ILE A 374 29.68 -7.67 8.81
CA ILE A 374 28.77 -8.46 7.98
C ILE A 374 29.02 -8.11 6.52
N HIS A 375 29.80 -8.94 5.84
CA HIS A 375 29.99 -8.88 4.39
C HIS A 375 30.21 -10.28 3.79
N PRO A 376 29.97 -10.45 2.47
CA PRO A 376 30.27 -11.68 1.76
C PRO A 376 31.74 -12.11 1.92
N SER A 377 31.97 -13.42 2.07
CA SER A 377 33.33 -14.00 2.13
C SER A 377 33.88 -14.38 0.74
N ASP A 378 33.03 -14.34 -0.28
CA ASP A 378 33.36 -14.76 -1.64
C ASP A 378 34.19 -13.69 -2.34
N ALA A 379 35.43 -14.01 -2.69
CA ALA A 379 36.33 -13.08 -3.40
C ALA A 379 35.88 -12.76 -4.84
N SER A 380 34.89 -13.48 -5.37
CA SER A 380 34.26 -13.19 -6.67
C SER A 380 33.00 -12.34 -6.56
N TYR A 381 32.56 -12.02 -5.34
CA TYR A 381 31.52 -11.02 -5.12
C TYR A 381 32.16 -9.61 -5.14
N PRO A 382 31.52 -8.60 -5.75
CA PRO A 382 30.24 -8.64 -6.45
C PRO A 382 30.35 -9.31 -7.83
N TYR A 383 29.25 -9.90 -8.31
CA TYR A 383 29.27 -10.74 -9.52
C TYR A 383 29.16 -9.95 -10.84
N GLY A 384 28.82 -8.66 -10.79
CA GLY A 384 28.46 -7.85 -11.95
C GLY A 384 27.10 -8.26 -12.54
N CYS A 385 26.59 -7.46 -13.47
CA CYS A 385 25.35 -7.80 -14.17
C CYS A 385 25.56 -8.94 -15.18
N THR A 386 24.53 -9.76 -15.34
CA THR A 386 24.50 -10.84 -16.34
C THR A 386 23.90 -10.31 -17.65
N PRO A 387 24.60 -10.40 -18.79
CA PRO A 387 24.03 -10.06 -20.09
C PRO A 387 22.84 -10.97 -20.43
N ASP A 388 21.85 -10.45 -21.15
CA ASP A 388 20.68 -11.20 -21.64
C ASP A 388 19.87 -11.93 -20.55
N TYR A 389 19.64 -11.29 -19.40
CA TYR A 389 18.84 -11.85 -18.30
C TYR A 389 17.34 -11.78 -18.61
N GLU A 390 16.60 -12.87 -18.36
CA GLU A 390 15.14 -12.93 -18.56
C GLU A 390 14.41 -13.28 -17.25
N ARG A 391 13.35 -12.53 -16.96
CA ARG A 391 12.48 -12.67 -15.78
C ARG A 391 11.05 -13.02 -16.17
N ASN A 392 10.60 -14.18 -15.70
CA ASN A 392 9.26 -14.71 -16.00
C ASN A 392 8.34 -14.73 -14.77
N THR A 393 8.65 -13.94 -13.73
CA THR A 393 7.86 -13.84 -12.50
C THR A 393 6.97 -12.60 -12.54
N LEU A 394 5.81 -12.64 -11.87
CA LEU A 394 4.84 -11.53 -11.88
C LEU A 394 5.37 -10.25 -11.22
N ASP A 395 6.37 -10.38 -10.38
CA ASP A 395 7.10 -9.29 -9.74
C ASP A 395 8.55 -9.70 -9.52
N GLY A 396 9.39 -8.70 -9.24
CA GLY A 396 10.79 -8.89 -8.91
C GLY A 396 11.58 -7.58 -8.99
N SER A 397 12.88 -7.70 -8.78
CA SER A 397 13.84 -6.61 -8.85
C SER A 397 15.13 -7.06 -9.54
N PHE A 398 15.95 -6.11 -9.97
CA PHE A 398 17.31 -6.35 -10.43
C PHE A 398 18.16 -5.10 -10.24
N GLU A 399 19.47 -5.31 -10.22
CA GLU A 399 20.49 -4.27 -10.10
C GLU A 399 21.62 -4.51 -11.10
N ASP A 400 22.48 -3.53 -11.30
CA ASP A 400 23.65 -3.59 -12.19
C ASP A 400 24.73 -4.58 -11.70
N GLY A 401 24.57 -5.10 -10.47
CA GLY A 401 25.34 -6.22 -9.95
C GLY A 401 26.72 -5.84 -9.41
N SER A 402 27.05 -4.56 -9.27
CA SER A 402 28.23 -4.09 -8.54
C SER A 402 28.14 -4.32 -7.02
N GLY A 403 26.96 -4.67 -6.53
CA GLY A 403 26.70 -4.78 -5.10
C GLY A 403 26.85 -3.44 -4.38
N PRO A 404 26.74 -3.43 -3.05
CA PRO A 404 26.60 -2.17 -2.31
C PRO A 404 27.92 -1.46 -1.98
N GLN A 405 29.07 -2.09 -2.17
CA GLN A 405 30.38 -1.52 -1.79
C GLN A 405 31.17 -0.94 -2.97
N GLU A 406 30.88 -1.39 -4.19
CA GLU A 406 31.62 -1.00 -5.39
C GLU A 406 30.70 -0.22 -6.32
N ASP A 407 31.27 0.74 -7.02
CA ASP A 407 30.58 1.43 -8.11
C ASP A 407 30.40 0.47 -9.30
N TYR A 408 29.45 0.75 -10.20
CA TYR A 408 29.22 -0.10 -11.38
C TYR A 408 30.45 -0.19 -12.30
N ASP A 409 30.52 -1.26 -13.09
CA ASP A 409 31.57 -1.42 -14.10
C ASP A 409 31.36 -0.39 -15.23
N GLY A 410 32.33 0.49 -15.46
CA GLY A 410 32.24 1.54 -16.50
C GLY A 410 32.18 0.97 -17.92
N SER A 411 32.41 -0.33 -18.08
CA SER A 411 32.22 -1.06 -19.35
C SER A 411 30.97 -1.95 -19.37
N ALA A 412 30.06 -1.81 -18.41
CA ALA A 412 28.85 -2.58 -18.32
C ALA A 412 27.94 -2.38 -19.55
N SER A 413 27.51 -3.50 -20.13
CA SER A 413 26.49 -3.57 -21.16
C SER A 413 25.59 -4.76 -20.83
N CYS A 414 24.43 -4.44 -20.25
CA CYS A 414 23.56 -5.43 -19.62
C CYS A 414 22.11 -5.20 -20.01
N THR A 415 21.36 -6.30 -20.10
CA THR A 415 19.98 -6.28 -20.57
C THR A 415 19.12 -7.20 -19.73
N TRP A 416 17.95 -6.71 -19.32
CA TRP A 416 16.95 -7.45 -18.55
C TRP A 416 15.62 -7.45 -19.31
N LEU A 417 15.19 -8.63 -19.76
CA LEU A 417 13.87 -8.85 -20.35
C LEU A 417 12.88 -9.27 -19.25
N ILE A 418 11.88 -8.44 -19.01
CA ILE A 418 10.75 -8.76 -18.15
C ILE A 418 9.65 -9.35 -19.02
N ASN A 419 9.37 -10.64 -18.83
CA ASN A 419 8.43 -11.43 -19.63
C ASN A 419 7.54 -12.35 -18.74
N PRO A 420 6.71 -11.77 -17.85
CA PRO A 420 5.90 -12.51 -16.89
C PRO A 420 4.69 -13.24 -17.49
N GLN A 421 4.38 -13.01 -18.77
CA GLN A 421 3.26 -13.67 -19.42
C GLN A 421 3.51 -15.18 -19.51
N THR A 422 2.62 -15.98 -18.92
CA THR A 422 2.66 -17.43 -19.03
C THR A 422 1.43 -17.95 -19.75
N ALA A 423 1.35 -19.27 -19.97
CA ALA A 423 0.12 -19.88 -20.45
C ALA A 423 -0.98 -19.91 -19.37
N GLN A 424 -0.64 -19.70 -18.09
CA GLN A 424 -1.57 -19.81 -16.96
C GLN A 424 -2.01 -18.44 -16.44
N ASP A 425 -1.13 -17.43 -16.55
CA ASP A 425 -1.35 -16.09 -16.03
C ASP A 425 -1.28 -15.06 -17.16
N SER A 426 -2.35 -14.29 -17.27
CA SER A 426 -2.43 -13.16 -18.19
C SER A 426 -1.91 -11.89 -17.53
N VAL A 427 -1.02 -11.18 -18.21
CA VAL A 427 -0.50 -9.88 -17.75
C VAL A 427 -1.03 -8.80 -18.67
N LYS A 428 -1.63 -7.76 -18.08
CA LYS A 428 -2.19 -6.63 -18.83
C LYS A 428 -1.11 -5.63 -19.21
N TYR A 429 -0.36 -5.17 -18.22
CA TYR A 429 0.82 -4.32 -18.40
C TYR A 429 1.72 -4.37 -17.16
N LEU A 430 2.90 -3.76 -17.24
CA LEU A 430 3.90 -3.70 -16.17
C LEU A 430 3.99 -2.30 -15.61
N LYS A 431 4.28 -2.21 -14.31
CA LYS A 431 4.77 -0.99 -13.66
C LYS A 431 6.20 -1.21 -13.23
N LEU A 432 7.08 -0.27 -13.57
CA LEU A 432 8.49 -0.30 -13.21
C LEU A 432 8.81 0.92 -12.36
N ASN A 433 9.55 0.73 -11.27
CA ASN A 433 9.97 1.77 -10.34
C ASN A 433 11.44 1.60 -10.03
N PHE A 434 12.20 2.69 -10.06
CA PHE A 434 13.56 2.68 -9.51
C PHE A 434 13.46 2.83 -7.99
N ALA A 435 14.11 1.93 -7.26
CA ALA A 435 14.34 2.11 -5.83
C ALA A 435 15.42 3.18 -5.61
N TYR A 436 16.48 3.14 -6.41
CA TYR A 436 17.47 4.20 -6.54
C TYR A 436 18.08 4.18 -7.95
N ILE A 437 18.69 5.31 -8.32
CA ILE A 437 19.55 5.46 -9.50
C ILE A 437 20.69 6.40 -9.10
N ASP A 438 21.91 6.06 -9.46
CA ASP A 438 23.12 6.86 -9.29
C ASP A 438 24.13 6.47 -10.38
N THR A 439 23.98 7.12 -11.54
CA THR A 439 24.77 6.87 -12.76
C THR A 439 25.35 8.19 -13.25
N GLU A 440 26.44 8.15 -14.04
CA GLU A 440 26.91 9.34 -14.76
C GLU A 440 25.84 9.82 -15.76
N ASP A 441 25.84 11.10 -16.11
CA ASP A 441 24.86 11.68 -17.03
C ASP A 441 24.90 11.01 -18.43
N GLU A 442 26.06 10.51 -18.84
CA GLU A 442 26.33 9.82 -20.11
C GLU A 442 26.05 8.30 -20.08
N ASP A 443 25.89 7.70 -18.89
CA ASP A 443 25.60 6.28 -18.71
C ASP A 443 24.09 6.04 -18.65
N MET A 444 23.57 5.32 -19.64
CA MET A 444 22.14 5.37 -19.94
C MET A 444 21.41 4.07 -19.64
N ILE A 445 20.32 4.19 -18.89
CA ILE A 445 19.32 3.13 -18.71
C ILE A 445 18.15 3.39 -19.66
N SER A 446 18.02 2.58 -20.71
CA SER A 446 16.94 2.65 -21.69
C SER A 446 15.87 1.60 -21.42
N ILE A 447 14.60 1.99 -21.41
CA ILE A 447 13.46 1.08 -21.20
C ILE A 447 12.60 1.04 -22.46
N TYR A 448 12.43 -0.14 -23.05
CA TYR A 448 11.65 -0.39 -24.26
C TYR A 448 10.34 -1.12 -23.94
N ASP A 449 9.25 -0.73 -24.60
CA ASP A 449 7.88 -1.25 -24.46
C ASP A 449 7.67 -2.55 -25.25
N GLY A 450 8.45 -3.58 -24.93
CA GLY A 450 8.41 -4.88 -25.59
C GLY A 450 9.68 -5.69 -25.34
N ALA A 451 9.84 -6.80 -26.05
CA ALA A 451 10.94 -7.74 -25.82
C ALA A 451 12.26 -7.42 -26.55
N SER A 452 12.34 -6.33 -27.31
CA SER A 452 13.55 -5.97 -28.06
C SER A 452 13.73 -4.45 -28.19
N MET A 453 14.94 -4.03 -28.56
CA MET A 453 15.27 -2.63 -28.84
C MET A 453 14.55 -2.05 -30.09
N ASP A 454 13.87 -2.89 -30.88
CA ASP A 454 13.01 -2.43 -31.98
C ASP A 454 11.63 -1.92 -31.48
N ALA A 455 11.28 -2.20 -30.22
CA ALA A 455 10.05 -1.74 -29.60
C ALA A 455 10.10 -0.23 -29.29
N ALA A 456 8.95 0.34 -28.89
CA ALA A 456 8.89 1.77 -28.57
C ALA A 456 9.72 2.09 -27.32
N LEU A 457 10.61 3.08 -27.41
CA LEU A 457 11.37 3.57 -26.27
C LEU A 457 10.44 4.35 -25.33
N LEU A 458 10.29 3.87 -24.08
CA LEU A 458 9.49 4.54 -23.04
C LEU A 458 10.25 5.70 -22.42
N GLY A 459 11.56 5.57 -22.27
CA GLY A 459 12.43 6.61 -21.74
C GLY A 459 13.87 6.16 -21.59
N THR A 460 14.73 7.15 -21.34
CA THR A 460 16.13 6.96 -21.01
C THR A 460 16.44 7.75 -19.74
N TYR A 461 17.15 7.12 -18.81
CA TYR A 461 17.39 7.62 -17.46
C TYR A 461 18.88 7.56 -17.14
N SER A 462 19.36 8.58 -16.44
CA SER A 462 20.74 8.70 -15.93
C SER A 462 20.77 9.68 -14.75
N GLY A 463 21.93 9.87 -14.12
CA GLY A 463 22.10 10.72 -12.95
C GLY A 463 21.60 10.08 -11.65
N SER A 464 21.28 10.92 -10.66
CA SER A 464 20.86 10.49 -9.31
C SER A 464 19.41 10.82 -8.94
N THR A 465 18.60 11.21 -9.92
CA THR A 465 17.18 11.56 -9.69
C THR A 465 16.29 10.38 -10.05
N VAL A 466 15.67 9.77 -9.03
CA VAL A 466 14.69 8.68 -9.21
C VAL A 466 13.48 9.18 -10.04
N PRO A 467 13.19 8.58 -11.20
CA PRO A 467 12.05 8.97 -12.03
C PRO A 467 10.72 8.47 -11.45
N SER A 468 9.61 9.06 -11.91
CA SER A 468 8.27 8.55 -11.60
C SER A 468 8.04 7.16 -12.22
N THR A 469 7.12 6.38 -11.65
CA THR A 469 6.70 5.06 -12.15
C THR A 469 6.53 5.03 -13.67
N ILE A 470 7.23 4.11 -14.32
CA ILE A 470 7.10 3.83 -15.75
C ILE A 470 6.02 2.76 -15.94
N THR A 471 5.15 2.94 -16.93
CA THR A 471 4.10 1.98 -17.26
C THR A 471 4.21 1.56 -18.72
N THR A 472 4.25 0.26 -18.98
CA THR A 472 4.27 -0.30 -20.34
C THR A 472 2.86 -0.29 -20.96
N SER A 473 2.76 -0.42 -22.28
CA SER A 473 1.47 -0.63 -22.95
C SER A 473 1.08 -2.11 -23.03
N GLY A 474 2.07 -3.01 -22.95
CA GLY A 474 1.89 -4.46 -22.98
C GLY A 474 2.56 -5.18 -21.81
N ASN A 475 2.65 -6.49 -21.91
CA ASN A 475 3.08 -7.40 -20.85
C ASN A 475 4.60 -7.67 -20.81
N GLN A 476 5.39 -6.94 -21.58
CA GLN A 476 6.84 -7.12 -21.66
C GLN A 476 7.55 -5.78 -21.61
N ALA A 477 8.77 -5.78 -21.05
CA ALA A 477 9.70 -4.66 -21.11
C ALA A 477 11.13 -5.16 -21.25
N LEU A 478 11.93 -4.48 -22.06
CA LEU A 478 13.37 -4.68 -22.12
C LEU A 478 14.05 -3.47 -21.49
N VAL A 479 14.84 -3.71 -20.44
CA VAL A 479 15.70 -2.71 -19.82
C VAL A 479 17.13 -2.94 -20.30
N VAL A 480 17.80 -1.88 -20.75
CA VAL A 480 19.16 -1.91 -21.28
C VAL A 480 19.98 -0.87 -20.53
N PHE A 481 21.07 -1.29 -19.90
CA PHE A 481 22.06 -0.41 -19.29
C PHE A 481 23.35 -0.45 -20.11
N GLU A 482 23.82 0.73 -20.52
CA GLU A 482 25.06 0.91 -21.27
C GLU A 482 25.88 2.01 -20.60
N ALA A 483 27.06 1.63 -20.09
CA ALA A 483 28.06 2.56 -19.61
C ALA A 483 29.01 2.99 -20.76
N ASP A 484 29.58 4.19 -20.66
CA ASP A 484 30.30 4.85 -21.74
C ASP A 484 31.77 4.39 -21.91
N GLY A 485 32.28 3.60 -20.96
CA GLY A 485 33.64 3.08 -20.93
C GLY A 485 34.60 3.85 -20.03
N ASP A 486 34.14 4.85 -19.27
CA ASP A 486 34.97 5.66 -18.40
C ASP A 486 35.16 5.07 -16.98
N ALA A 487 35.69 5.86 -16.04
CA ALA A 487 35.96 5.42 -14.66
C ALA A 487 35.25 6.26 -13.58
N ASN A 488 34.33 7.14 -13.96
CA ASN A 488 33.60 8.04 -13.06
C ASN A 488 32.22 7.46 -12.71
N ASN A 489 32.20 6.22 -12.26
CA ASN A 489 30.96 5.50 -11.99
C ASN A 489 30.38 5.86 -10.62
N GLY A 490 29.06 5.73 -10.51
CA GLY A 490 28.31 5.86 -9.25
C GLY A 490 27.87 4.52 -8.68
N ALA A 491 26.97 4.55 -7.68
CA ALA A 491 26.49 3.36 -7.00
C ALA A 491 25.58 2.45 -7.85
N GLY A 492 25.22 2.86 -9.07
CA GLY A 492 24.44 2.05 -10.00
C GLY A 492 22.95 2.25 -9.86
N PHE A 493 22.16 1.19 -9.98
CA PHE A 493 20.71 1.30 -9.85
C PHE A 493 20.07 0.02 -9.36
N LYS A 494 18.91 0.18 -8.71
CA LYS A 494 17.98 -0.91 -8.45
C LYS A 494 16.62 -0.57 -9.04
N LEU A 495 16.09 -1.49 -9.86
CA LEU A 495 14.76 -1.40 -10.44
C LEU A 495 13.88 -2.53 -9.90
N GLU A 496 12.65 -2.21 -9.56
CA GLU A 496 11.60 -3.16 -9.21
C GLU A 496 10.45 -3.08 -10.22
N TYR A 497 9.81 -4.22 -10.49
CA TYR A 497 8.65 -4.27 -11.37
C TYR A 497 7.52 -5.10 -10.78
N GLU A 498 6.31 -4.73 -11.15
CA GLU A 498 5.10 -5.48 -10.83
C GLU A 498 4.18 -5.59 -12.05
N SER A 499 3.63 -6.79 -12.22
CA SER A 499 2.62 -7.08 -13.23
C SER A 499 1.24 -6.64 -12.77
N VAL A 500 0.54 -5.89 -13.62
CA VAL A 500 -0.88 -5.63 -13.46
C VAL A 500 -1.65 -6.70 -14.21
N LEU A 501 -2.42 -7.50 -13.47
CA LEU A 501 -3.25 -8.57 -14.03
C LEU A 501 -4.61 -8.02 -14.51
N PRO A 502 -5.25 -8.64 -15.51
CA PRO A 502 -6.65 -8.41 -15.83
C PRO A 502 -7.55 -8.66 -14.62
N THR A 503 -8.66 -7.93 -14.55
CA THR A 503 -9.65 -8.13 -13.49
C THR A 503 -10.60 -9.26 -13.90
N PHE A 504 -10.23 -10.49 -13.54
CA PHE A 504 -11.08 -11.66 -13.77
C PHE A 504 -12.38 -11.57 -12.98
N CYS A 505 -13.43 -12.22 -13.49
CA CYS A 505 -14.69 -12.30 -12.77
C CYS A 505 -14.51 -12.98 -11.41
N SER A 506 -15.29 -12.56 -10.42
CA SER A 506 -15.33 -13.21 -9.11
C SER A 506 -16.68 -13.03 -8.44
N GLY A 507 -17.14 -14.08 -7.75
CA GLY A 507 -18.40 -14.03 -7.00
C GLY A 507 -19.64 -13.94 -7.90
N MET A 508 -20.59 -13.06 -7.56
CA MET A 508 -21.87 -12.92 -8.26
C MET A 508 -22.07 -11.48 -8.76
N ALA A 509 -22.31 -11.32 -10.06
CA ALA A 509 -22.76 -10.07 -10.67
C ALA A 509 -24.29 -10.07 -10.88
N LEU A 510 -24.95 -8.96 -10.55
CA LEU A 510 -26.39 -8.77 -10.75
C LEU A 510 -26.65 -7.68 -11.80
N HIS A 511 -27.39 -8.03 -12.85
CA HIS A 511 -27.76 -7.16 -13.95
C HIS A 511 -29.28 -6.94 -13.96
N THR A 512 -29.72 -5.72 -13.67
CA THR A 512 -31.15 -5.34 -13.61
C THR A 512 -31.59 -4.39 -14.71
N ALA A 513 -30.66 -3.90 -15.53
CA ALA A 513 -31.00 -3.09 -16.69
C ALA A 513 -31.72 -3.95 -17.75
N PRO A 514 -32.67 -3.39 -18.53
CA PRO A 514 -33.41 -4.14 -19.55
C PRO A 514 -32.55 -4.62 -20.72
N ALA A 515 -31.36 -4.05 -20.90
CA ALA A 515 -30.35 -4.56 -21.81
C ALA A 515 -28.96 -4.30 -21.21
N GLY A 516 -27.97 -5.09 -21.61
CA GLY A 516 -26.60 -4.94 -21.13
C GLY A 516 -25.65 -5.97 -21.73
N SER A 517 -24.37 -5.80 -21.41
CA SER A 517 -23.32 -6.74 -21.76
C SER A 517 -22.40 -6.98 -20.56
N PHE A 518 -21.86 -8.19 -20.46
CA PHE A 518 -20.83 -8.57 -19.50
C PHE A 518 -19.98 -9.70 -20.07
N ASP A 519 -18.77 -9.85 -19.57
CA ASP A 519 -17.83 -10.91 -19.92
C ASP A 519 -17.36 -11.65 -18.66
N ASP A 520 -16.52 -12.67 -18.85
CA ASP A 520 -15.91 -13.45 -17.77
C ASP A 520 -14.74 -12.74 -17.06
N GLY A 521 -14.56 -11.44 -17.28
CA GLY A 521 -13.49 -10.60 -16.75
C GLY A 521 -12.15 -10.79 -17.46
N SER A 522 -12.06 -11.73 -18.40
CA SER A 522 -10.81 -11.99 -19.13
C SER A 522 -10.58 -10.96 -20.24
N GLY A 523 -11.64 -10.36 -20.79
CA GLY A 523 -11.54 -9.39 -21.89
C GLY A 523 -10.84 -9.98 -23.11
N SER A 524 -9.69 -9.41 -23.49
CA SER A 524 -8.85 -9.93 -24.59
C SER A 524 -7.84 -10.99 -24.14
N PHE A 525 -7.84 -11.35 -22.86
CA PHE A 525 -6.90 -12.30 -22.25
C PHE A 525 -7.56 -13.66 -22.06
N TYR A 526 -6.76 -14.68 -21.72
CA TYR A 526 -7.33 -15.95 -21.30
C TYR A 526 -7.88 -15.86 -19.89
N TYR A 527 -9.00 -16.54 -19.61
CA TYR A 527 -9.58 -16.58 -18.28
C TYR A 527 -8.66 -17.27 -17.26
N LYS A 528 -8.90 -17.00 -15.98
CA LYS A 528 -8.11 -17.55 -14.89
C LYS A 528 -8.53 -19.00 -14.58
N ASN A 529 -7.57 -19.86 -14.29
CA ASN A 529 -7.87 -21.20 -13.76
C ASN A 529 -8.52 -21.11 -12.36
N ASN A 530 -9.28 -22.13 -11.99
CA ASN A 530 -10.04 -22.22 -10.74
C ASN A 530 -11.04 -21.06 -10.58
N THR A 531 -11.59 -20.58 -11.68
CA THR A 531 -12.58 -19.51 -11.70
C THR A 531 -13.94 -20.07 -11.32
N ASN A 532 -14.67 -19.32 -10.49
CA ASN A 532 -16.06 -19.61 -10.16
C ASN A 532 -16.85 -18.29 -10.15
N CYS A 533 -17.60 -18.06 -11.20
CA CYS A 533 -18.32 -16.81 -11.44
C CYS A 533 -19.80 -17.06 -11.66
N MET A 534 -20.61 -16.19 -11.07
CA MET A 534 -22.06 -16.26 -11.18
C MET A 534 -22.59 -14.94 -11.75
N TYR A 535 -23.57 -15.04 -12.63
CA TYR A 535 -24.22 -13.87 -13.21
C TYR A 535 -25.72 -14.04 -13.08
N LYS A 536 -26.42 -13.01 -12.60
CA LYS A 536 -27.88 -13.00 -12.56
C LYS A 536 -28.38 -11.85 -13.41
N ILE A 537 -29.09 -12.17 -14.48
CA ILE A 537 -29.82 -11.21 -15.30
C ILE A 537 -31.26 -11.24 -14.82
N ALA A 538 -31.71 -10.15 -14.21
CA ALA A 538 -33.07 -10.04 -13.68
C ALA A 538 -33.60 -8.59 -13.84
N PRO A 539 -33.89 -8.16 -15.07
CA PRO A 539 -34.48 -6.85 -15.29
C PRO A 539 -35.88 -6.77 -14.70
N GLU A 540 -36.25 -5.60 -14.21
CA GLU A 540 -37.55 -5.39 -13.60
C GLU A 540 -38.66 -5.48 -14.66
N TYR A 541 -39.74 -6.21 -14.34
CA TYR A 541 -40.92 -6.37 -15.20
C TYR A 541 -40.66 -6.99 -16.59
N ALA A 542 -39.53 -7.68 -16.78
CA ALA A 542 -39.24 -8.39 -18.02
C ALA A 542 -40.21 -9.57 -18.21
N ASN A 543 -40.93 -9.58 -19.33
CA ASN A 543 -41.77 -10.72 -19.74
C ASN A 543 -40.98 -11.79 -20.51
N GLY A 544 -39.73 -11.50 -20.81
CA GLY A 544 -38.77 -12.38 -21.44
C GLY A 544 -37.40 -11.72 -21.44
N VAL A 545 -36.32 -12.51 -21.44
CA VAL A 545 -34.96 -12.02 -21.67
C VAL A 545 -34.30 -12.94 -22.69
N THR A 546 -33.71 -12.35 -23.72
CA THR A 546 -32.88 -13.06 -24.70
C THR A 546 -31.42 -12.73 -24.47
N MET A 547 -30.59 -13.76 -24.45
CA MET A 547 -29.15 -13.69 -24.24
C MET A 547 -28.42 -14.25 -25.45
N THR A 548 -27.34 -13.61 -25.86
CA THR A 548 -26.49 -13.97 -26.99
C THR A 548 -25.02 -13.89 -26.61
N PHE A 549 -24.17 -14.63 -27.31
CA PHE A 549 -22.73 -14.60 -27.11
C PHE A 549 -22.07 -13.90 -28.30
N THR A 550 -21.21 -12.92 -28.02
CA THR A 550 -20.35 -12.29 -29.03
C THR A 550 -18.97 -12.95 -29.10
N GLN A 551 -18.59 -13.67 -28.04
CA GLN A 551 -17.37 -14.48 -27.92
C GLN A 551 -17.67 -15.69 -27.02
N PHE A 552 -17.11 -16.86 -27.38
CA PHE A 552 -17.17 -18.08 -26.57
C PHE A 552 -16.03 -19.04 -26.93
N ASP A 553 -15.11 -19.23 -25.99
CA ASP A 553 -13.95 -20.13 -26.11
C ASP A 553 -13.55 -20.62 -24.71
N THR A 554 -13.98 -21.82 -24.35
CA THR A 554 -13.61 -22.50 -23.09
C THR A 554 -13.05 -23.89 -23.34
N GLU A 555 -12.35 -24.47 -22.37
CA GLU A 555 -11.87 -25.86 -22.48
C GLU A 555 -13.06 -26.82 -22.68
N GLU A 556 -13.03 -27.56 -23.79
CA GLU A 556 -14.14 -28.40 -24.21
C GLU A 556 -14.41 -29.55 -23.22
N GLY A 557 -15.62 -29.56 -22.65
CA GLY A 557 -16.08 -30.61 -21.73
C GLY A 557 -15.48 -30.57 -20.32
N VAL A 558 -14.64 -29.59 -20.01
CA VAL A 558 -13.99 -29.42 -18.70
C VAL A 558 -14.46 -28.13 -18.04
N ASP A 559 -14.29 -27.00 -18.73
CA ASP A 559 -14.65 -25.68 -18.24
C ASP A 559 -16.04 -25.30 -18.74
N ILE A 560 -17.00 -25.28 -17.81
CA ILE A 560 -18.43 -25.30 -18.12
C ILE A 560 -19.12 -24.01 -17.69
N LEU A 561 -19.83 -23.39 -18.63
CA LEU A 561 -20.83 -22.36 -18.36
C LEU A 561 -22.22 -23.00 -18.29
N LYS A 562 -22.80 -23.02 -17.09
CA LYS A 562 -24.16 -23.52 -16.85
C LYS A 562 -25.15 -22.38 -16.88
N VAL A 563 -26.25 -22.56 -17.62
CA VAL A 563 -27.33 -21.57 -17.74
C VAL A 563 -28.59 -22.14 -17.10
N TYR A 564 -29.18 -21.38 -16.18
CA TYR A 564 -30.38 -21.73 -15.42
C TYR A 564 -31.49 -20.70 -15.66
N ASP A 565 -32.74 -21.17 -15.60
CA ASP A 565 -33.89 -20.30 -15.36
C ASP A 565 -33.90 -19.92 -13.88
N ALA A 566 -33.67 -18.63 -13.59
CA ALA A 566 -33.50 -18.15 -12.21
C ALA A 566 -34.80 -18.16 -11.39
N ASN A 567 -35.97 -18.34 -12.03
CA ASN A 567 -37.26 -18.37 -11.36
C ASN A 567 -37.49 -19.71 -10.62
N ASN A 568 -37.09 -20.81 -11.25
CA ASN A 568 -37.33 -22.18 -10.76
C ASN A 568 -36.04 -22.98 -10.52
N ASN A 569 -34.87 -22.38 -10.74
CA ASN A 569 -33.54 -23.01 -10.67
C ASN A 569 -33.39 -24.23 -11.61
N GLN A 570 -34.12 -24.28 -12.71
CA GLN A 570 -34.00 -25.33 -13.71
C GLN A 570 -32.73 -25.11 -14.55
N LEU A 571 -31.86 -26.12 -14.64
CA LEU A 571 -30.75 -26.13 -15.58
C LEU A 571 -31.30 -26.23 -17.01
N ILE A 572 -30.91 -25.28 -17.86
CA ILE A 572 -31.37 -25.17 -19.24
C ILE A 572 -30.33 -25.75 -20.19
N THR A 573 -29.06 -25.38 -20.02
CA THR A 573 -27.96 -25.93 -20.81
C THR A 573 -26.63 -25.82 -20.09
N GLU A 574 -25.68 -26.65 -20.52
CA GLU A 574 -24.25 -26.56 -20.18
C GLU A 574 -23.50 -26.26 -21.49
N LEU A 575 -22.60 -25.29 -21.45
CA LEU A 575 -21.86 -24.80 -22.62
C LEU A 575 -20.36 -24.92 -22.34
N SER A 576 -19.60 -25.39 -23.34
CA SER A 576 -18.13 -25.47 -23.31
C SER A 576 -17.58 -25.56 -24.73
N GLY A 577 -16.28 -25.31 -24.92
CA GLY A 577 -15.62 -25.37 -26.23
C GLY A 577 -15.56 -24.00 -26.92
N SER A 578 -15.27 -24.01 -28.23
CA SER A 578 -15.02 -22.79 -29.03
C SER A 578 -16.13 -22.44 -30.03
N GLU A 579 -17.24 -23.18 -30.03
CA GLU A 579 -18.40 -22.85 -30.86
C GLU A 579 -19.29 -21.82 -30.15
N ILE A 580 -19.59 -20.70 -30.83
CA ILE A 580 -20.48 -19.66 -30.31
C ILE A 580 -21.89 -20.25 -30.12
N PRO A 581 -22.44 -20.25 -28.89
CA PRO A 581 -23.76 -20.81 -28.63
C PRO A 581 -24.88 -20.02 -29.33
N GLU A 582 -25.94 -20.74 -29.72
CA GLU A 582 -27.16 -20.12 -30.24
C GLU A 582 -27.84 -19.24 -29.16
N PRO A 583 -28.59 -18.19 -29.58
CA PRO A 583 -29.34 -17.32 -28.66
C PRO A 583 -30.24 -18.10 -27.68
N ILE A 584 -30.20 -17.73 -26.40
CA ILE A 584 -30.98 -18.35 -25.33
C ILE A 584 -32.03 -17.36 -24.83
N SER A 585 -33.31 -17.65 -25.07
CA SER A 585 -34.44 -16.84 -24.59
C SER A 585 -35.13 -17.50 -23.39
N MET A 586 -35.31 -16.74 -22.32
CA MET A 586 -36.08 -17.15 -21.12
C MET A 586 -37.37 -16.36 -21.01
N ALA A 587 -38.50 -17.05 -21.14
CA ALA A 587 -39.83 -16.47 -20.92
C ALA A 587 -40.12 -16.13 -19.45
N SER A 588 -39.28 -16.57 -18.50
CA SER A 588 -39.38 -16.21 -17.09
C SER A 588 -38.89 -14.78 -16.80
N GLY A 589 -38.20 -14.15 -17.77
CA GLY A 589 -37.59 -12.83 -17.62
C GLY A 589 -36.32 -12.81 -16.77
N GLN A 590 -35.80 -13.98 -16.34
CA GLN A 590 -34.62 -14.05 -15.48
C GLN A 590 -33.68 -15.21 -15.87
N ILE A 591 -32.39 -14.92 -15.95
CA ILE A 591 -31.32 -15.89 -16.29
C ILE A 591 -30.32 -15.92 -15.14
N PHE A 592 -29.87 -17.12 -14.76
CA PHE A 592 -28.76 -17.30 -13.85
C PHE A 592 -27.68 -18.13 -14.52
N LEU A 593 -26.45 -17.63 -14.54
CA LEU A 593 -25.30 -18.29 -15.13
C LEU A 593 -24.28 -18.65 -14.05
N VAL A 594 -23.61 -19.79 -14.22
CA VAL A 594 -22.51 -20.24 -13.37
C VAL A 594 -21.38 -20.74 -14.26
N PHE A 595 -20.25 -20.03 -14.27
CA PHE A 595 -19.03 -20.45 -14.95
C PHE A 595 -18.07 -21.08 -13.94
N GLN A 596 -17.53 -22.25 -14.27
CA GLN A 596 -16.56 -22.96 -13.45
C GLN A 596 -15.42 -23.46 -14.33
N SER A 597 -14.17 -23.15 -13.95
CA SER A 597 -12.97 -23.71 -14.57
C SER A 597 -12.14 -24.55 -13.61
N ASP A 598 -11.36 -25.47 -14.17
CA ASP A 598 -10.45 -26.33 -13.42
C ASP A 598 -9.06 -25.68 -13.21
N GLY A 599 -8.07 -26.45 -12.76
CA GLY A 599 -6.72 -25.96 -12.44
C GLY A 599 -5.78 -25.76 -13.63
N ALA A 600 -6.20 -26.07 -14.86
CA ALA A 600 -5.36 -26.11 -16.06
C ALA A 600 -6.08 -25.49 -17.28
N MET A 601 -5.34 -25.36 -18.40
CA MET A 601 -5.88 -25.07 -19.74
C MET A 601 -6.94 -23.96 -19.83
N ASN A 602 -6.50 -22.71 -19.95
CA ASN A 602 -7.40 -21.59 -20.20
C ASN A 602 -7.50 -21.20 -21.68
N HIS A 603 -8.56 -20.46 -21.99
CA HIS A 603 -8.94 -20.06 -23.33
C HIS A 603 -9.50 -18.63 -23.34
N GLY A 604 -9.97 -18.14 -24.50
CA GLY A 604 -10.43 -16.76 -24.67
C GLY A 604 -11.69 -16.35 -23.89
N GLY A 605 -12.36 -17.27 -23.20
CA GLY A 605 -13.50 -16.93 -22.35
C GLY A 605 -14.77 -16.63 -23.11
N PHE A 606 -15.67 -15.84 -22.53
CA PHE A 606 -16.94 -15.49 -23.17
C PHE A 606 -17.36 -14.05 -22.93
N THR A 607 -18.11 -13.50 -23.89
CA THR A 607 -18.81 -12.22 -23.75
C THR A 607 -20.27 -12.40 -24.09
N VAL A 608 -21.14 -11.93 -23.20
CA VAL A 608 -22.59 -12.03 -23.27
C VAL A 608 -23.21 -10.66 -23.52
N GLU A 609 -24.21 -10.62 -24.39
CA GLU A 609 -25.15 -9.51 -24.54
C GLU A 609 -26.57 -10.01 -24.26
N TYR A 610 -27.38 -9.20 -23.58
CA TYR A 610 -28.76 -9.56 -23.28
C TYR A 610 -29.72 -8.39 -23.46
N GLU A 611 -30.97 -8.70 -23.79
CA GLU A 611 -32.06 -7.74 -23.96
C GLU A 611 -33.40 -8.33 -23.47
N ALA A 612 -34.24 -7.49 -22.85
CA ALA A 612 -35.55 -7.86 -22.33
C ALA A 612 -36.68 -7.62 -23.34
N ASP A 613 -37.54 -8.62 -23.50
CA ASP A 613 -38.71 -8.61 -24.39
C ASP A 613 -39.90 -7.89 -23.69
N ASN A 614 -39.89 -6.55 -23.70
CA ASN A 614 -40.87 -5.62 -23.11
C ASN A 614 -40.81 -5.41 -21.58
N VAL A 615 -40.62 -4.15 -21.18
CA VAL A 615 -40.84 -3.62 -19.82
C VAL A 615 -42.24 -2.98 -19.75
N GLY A 616 -43.16 -3.55 -18.96
CA GLY A 616 -44.49 -2.95 -18.78
C GLY A 616 -44.45 -1.68 -17.91
N ILE A 617 -45.36 -0.73 -18.15
CA ILE A 617 -45.66 0.36 -17.21
C ILE A 617 -46.94 -0.04 -16.45
N ASP A 618 -46.91 -0.04 -15.12
CA ASP A 618 -48.07 -0.32 -14.26
C ASP A 618 -49.17 0.75 -14.47
N GLU A 619 -50.35 0.36 -14.99
CA GLU A 619 -51.56 1.19 -14.91
C GLU A 619 -52.22 0.98 -13.54
N ALA A 620 -51.96 1.86 -12.58
CA ALA A 620 -52.67 1.85 -11.31
C ALA A 620 -54.18 2.10 -11.51
N ASP A 621 -55.02 1.34 -10.79
CA ASP A 621 -56.50 1.29 -10.80
C ASP A 621 -57.20 2.63 -10.40
N ALA A 622 -56.84 3.75 -11.03
CA ALA A 622 -57.24 5.10 -10.65
C ALA A 622 -58.74 5.39 -10.87
N PHE A 623 -59.40 4.68 -11.79
CA PHE A 623 -60.81 4.85 -12.15
C PHE A 623 -61.48 3.49 -12.39
N LYS A 624 -62.63 3.21 -11.76
CA LYS A 624 -63.36 1.94 -11.95
C LYS A 624 -64.55 2.08 -12.89
N GLY A 625 -64.72 1.10 -13.77
CA GLY A 625 -65.88 1.00 -14.65
C GLY A 625 -65.97 2.12 -15.68
N LEU A 626 -64.83 2.56 -16.23
CA LEU A 626 -64.80 3.53 -17.31
C LEU A 626 -65.55 2.96 -18.53
N GLN A 627 -66.57 3.69 -18.99
CA GLN A 627 -67.35 3.36 -20.18
C GLN A 627 -67.47 4.58 -21.07
N ILE A 628 -67.12 4.42 -22.35
CA ILE A 628 -67.26 5.44 -23.38
C ILE A 628 -68.19 4.96 -24.49
N TYR A 629 -69.34 5.62 -24.66
CA TYR A 629 -70.33 5.18 -25.64
C TYR A 629 -71.22 6.31 -26.19
N PRO A 630 -71.69 6.21 -27.44
CA PRO A 630 -71.22 5.27 -28.45
C PRO A 630 -69.80 5.62 -28.91
N ASN A 631 -68.96 4.62 -29.08
CA ASN A 631 -67.63 4.76 -29.70
C ASN A 631 -67.52 3.69 -30.81
N PRO A 632 -67.57 4.06 -32.11
CA PRO A 632 -67.45 5.42 -32.67
C PRO A 632 -68.64 6.35 -32.38
N ALA A 633 -68.34 7.60 -32.03
CA ALA A 633 -69.28 8.68 -31.76
C ALA A 633 -69.56 9.52 -33.01
N THR A 634 -70.74 10.15 -33.10
CA THR A 634 -71.07 11.10 -34.19
C THR A 634 -71.12 12.52 -33.65
N ASN A 635 -72.15 12.84 -32.85
CA ASN A 635 -72.34 14.19 -32.30
C ASN A 635 -72.18 14.23 -30.76
N ARG A 636 -72.08 13.08 -30.10
CA ARG A 636 -72.02 13.00 -28.64
C ARG A 636 -71.28 11.76 -28.17
N LEU A 637 -70.50 11.90 -27.11
CA LEU A 637 -69.82 10.81 -26.41
C LEU A 637 -70.21 10.84 -24.94
N ASN A 638 -70.83 9.78 -24.45
CA ASN A 638 -71.07 9.61 -23.02
C ASN A 638 -69.83 9.02 -22.37
N VAL A 639 -69.42 9.59 -21.25
CA VAL A 639 -68.31 9.11 -20.42
C VAL A 639 -68.85 8.82 -19.04
N THR A 640 -68.66 7.59 -18.57
CA THR A 640 -69.05 7.15 -17.23
C THR A 640 -67.85 6.53 -16.53
N PHE A 641 -67.58 6.89 -15.27
CA PHE A 641 -66.60 6.21 -14.43
C PHE A 641 -66.97 6.37 -12.95
N THR A 642 -66.41 5.53 -12.07
CA THR A 642 -66.61 5.64 -10.61
C THR A 642 -65.28 5.91 -9.92
N GLN A 643 -65.31 6.87 -8.99
CA GLN A 643 -64.23 7.11 -8.03
C GLN A 643 -64.71 6.70 -6.63
N ASN A 644 -63.94 5.85 -5.97
CA ASN A 644 -64.23 5.38 -4.60
C ASN A 644 -63.55 6.22 -3.51
N VAL A 645 -62.80 7.26 -3.91
CA VAL A 645 -62.08 8.16 -3.01
C VAL A 645 -62.31 9.59 -3.49
N ALA A 646 -62.72 10.47 -2.58
CA ALA A 646 -62.90 11.90 -2.85
C ALA A 646 -61.58 12.57 -3.28
N SER A 647 -61.36 12.69 -4.59
CA SER A 647 -60.15 13.27 -5.19
C SER A 647 -60.50 14.25 -6.31
N ALA A 648 -59.55 15.11 -6.67
CA ALA A 648 -59.68 15.93 -7.87
C ALA A 648 -59.52 15.06 -9.12
N TYR A 649 -60.24 15.38 -10.20
CA TYR A 649 -60.07 14.70 -11.48
C TYR A 649 -60.05 15.68 -12.65
N SER A 650 -59.41 15.25 -13.74
CA SER A 650 -59.41 15.90 -15.04
C SER A 650 -59.85 14.91 -16.11
N VAL A 651 -60.79 15.32 -16.95
CA VAL A 651 -61.19 14.62 -18.18
C VAL A 651 -60.79 15.49 -19.35
N LYS A 652 -59.93 14.98 -20.24
CA LYS A 652 -59.47 15.69 -21.43
C LYS A 652 -59.76 14.88 -22.68
N LEU A 653 -60.17 15.54 -23.76
CA LEU A 653 -60.16 14.94 -25.09
C LEU A 653 -59.02 15.56 -25.88
N ILE A 654 -58.13 14.73 -26.42
CA ILE A 654 -56.87 15.13 -27.04
C ILE A 654 -56.86 14.63 -28.47
N SER A 655 -56.50 15.49 -29.43
CA SER A 655 -56.33 15.09 -30.83
C SER A 655 -55.08 14.21 -31.01
N VAL A 656 -54.96 13.51 -32.14
CA VAL A 656 -53.73 12.77 -32.49
C VAL A 656 -52.47 13.65 -32.59
N THR A 657 -52.62 14.98 -32.69
CA THR A 657 -51.48 15.92 -32.70
C THR A 657 -51.14 16.45 -31.30
N GLY A 658 -51.81 15.95 -30.24
CA GLY A 658 -51.59 16.36 -28.86
C GLY A 658 -52.37 17.62 -28.43
N GLU A 659 -53.25 18.14 -29.28
CA GLU A 659 -54.07 19.32 -28.94
C GLU A 659 -55.23 18.92 -28.02
N VAL A 660 -55.37 19.59 -26.88
CA VAL A 660 -56.49 19.36 -25.95
C VAL A 660 -57.72 20.11 -26.44
N VAL A 661 -58.70 19.38 -26.99
CA VAL A 661 -59.92 19.94 -27.59
C VAL A 661 -61.10 19.99 -26.62
N TYR A 662 -61.05 19.22 -25.52
CA TYR A 662 -62.00 19.29 -24.40
C TYR A 662 -61.23 19.17 -23.10
N THR A 663 -61.68 19.89 -22.07
CA THR A 663 -61.18 19.72 -20.69
C THR A 663 -62.30 19.99 -19.70
N GLU A 664 -62.42 19.09 -18.74
CA GLU A 664 -63.25 19.26 -17.56
C GLU A 664 -62.41 18.92 -16.33
N ASN A 665 -62.40 19.81 -15.35
CA ASN A 665 -61.71 19.61 -14.10
C ASN A 665 -62.68 19.78 -12.94
N ASN A 666 -62.55 18.95 -11.91
CA ASN A 666 -63.27 19.12 -10.66
C ASN A 666 -62.32 18.96 -9.47
N ASN A 667 -62.50 19.79 -8.46
CA ASN A 667 -61.55 19.91 -7.34
C ASN A 667 -61.77 18.84 -6.26
N LYS A 668 -62.93 18.17 -6.21
CA LYS A 668 -63.17 17.04 -5.30
C LYS A 668 -64.46 16.28 -5.64
N PHE A 669 -64.37 15.00 -6.01
CA PHE A 669 -65.53 14.16 -6.32
C PHE A 669 -65.36 12.73 -5.82
N GLU A 670 -66.44 12.14 -5.32
CA GLU A 670 -66.56 10.72 -4.96
C GLU A 670 -67.93 10.23 -5.44
N GLY A 671 -67.98 9.06 -6.09
CA GLY A 671 -69.18 8.50 -6.68
C GLY A 671 -69.05 8.26 -8.18
N THR A 672 -70.20 8.07 -8.84
CA THR A 672 -70.26 7.78 -10.28
C THR A 672 -70.43 9.07 -11.08
N TYR A 673 -69.42 9.35 -11.90
CA TYR A 673 -69.46 10.40 -12.90
C TYR A 673 -70.24 9.92 -14.13
N VAL A 674 -71.14 10.77 -14.63
CA VAL A 674 -71.84 10.57 -15.90
C VAL A 674 -71.94 11.91 -16.59
N ASN A 675 -71.31 12.06 -17.75
CA ASN A 675 -71.43 13.26 -18.58
C ASN A 675 -71.44 12.92 -20.07
N THR A 676 -71.96 13.86 -20.87
CA THR A 676 -72.00 13.78 -22.33
C THR A 676 -71.19 14.91 -22.93
N ILE A 677 -70.11 14.57 -23.63
CA ILE A 677 -69.30 15.52 -24.40
C ILE A 677 -69.98 15.73 -25.76
N ASP A 678 -70.34 16.97 -26.09
CA ASP A 678 -70.82 17.34 -27.44
C ASP A 678 -69.64 17.36 -28.41
N LEU A 679 -69.74 16.54 -29.46
CA LEU A 679 -68.69 16.38 -30.47
C LEU A 679 -69.05 17.02 -31.82
N SER A 680 -70.22 17.67 -31.93
CA SER A 680 -70.74 18.18 -33.21
C SER A 680 -69.85 19.21 -33.90
N ALA A 681 -68.98 19.90 -33.14
CA ALA A 681 -68.05 20.90 -33.65
C ALA A 681 -66.64 20.34 -33.95
N TYR A 682 -66.34 19.08 -33.61
CA TYR A 682 -65.01 18.51 -33.81
C TYR A 682 -64.89 17.79 -35.16
N ALA A 683 -63.67 17.79 -35.71
CA ALA A 683 -63.39 17.10 -36.96
C ALA A 683 -63.53 15.57 -36.82
N LYS A 684 -63.88 14.91 -37.92
CA LYS A 684 -63.92 13.44 -37.98
C LYS A 684 -62.50 12.90 -37.86
N GLY A 685 -62.27 11.96 -36.96
CA GLY A 685 -60.92 11.46 -36.68
C GLY A 685 -60.79 10.63 -35.41
N VAL A 686 -59.56 10.33 -35.04
CA VAL A 686 -59.20 9.64 -33.78
C VAL A 686 -58.83 10.70 -32.75
N TYR A 687 -59.29 10.49 -31.52
CA TYR A 687 -58.98 11.28 -30.34
C TYR A 687 -58.61 10.33 -29.18
N PHE A 688 -57.95 10.86 -28.17
CA PHE A 688 -57.66 10.17 -26.92
C PHE A 688 -58.38 10.87 -25.77
N LEU A 689 -59.25 10.14 -25.08
CA LEU A 689 -59.85 10.58 -23.82
C LEU A 689 -58.87 10.25 -22.70
N SER A 690 -58.30 11.27 -22.06
CA SER A 690 -57.38 11.13 -20.94
C SER A 690 -58.09 11.49 -19.64
N LEU A 691 -58.12 10.58 -18.68
CA LEU A 691 -58.64 10.78 -17.34
C LEU A 691 -57.49 10.72 -16.34
N SER A 692 -57.32 11.76 -15.52
CA SER A 692 -56.25 11.80 -14.53
C SER A 692 -56.76 12.23 -13.16
N ASN A 693 -56.30 11.59 -12.10
CA ASN A 693 -56.44 12.02 -10.70
C ASN A 693 -55.09 11.88 -9.98
N GLU A 694 -55.07 12.09 -8.66
CA GLU A 694 -53.85 11.95 -7.84
C GLU A 694 -53.30 10.51 -7.77
N ILE A 695 -54.10 9.50 -8.16
CA ILE A 695 -53.71 8.08 -8.12
C ILE A 695 -53.05 7.66 -9.44
N GLY A 696 -53.53 8.16 -10.59
CA GLY A 696 -53.00 7.78 -11.89
C GLY A 696 -53.75 8.39 -13.07
N THR A 697 -53.30 8.04 -14.28
CA THR A 697 -53.89 8.49 -15.55
C THR A 697 -54.30 7.29 -16.41
N VAL A 698 -55.50 7.32 -16.98
CA VAL A 698 -56.05 6.32 -17.90
C VAL A 698 -56.36 6.99 -19.24
N ASN A 699 -56.01 6.34 -20.36
CA ASN A 699 -56.25 6.87 -21.70
C ASN A 699 -57.09 5.90 -22.53
N GLU A 700 -58.16 6.41 -23.17
CA GLU A 700 -59.05 5.63 -24.02
C GLU A 700 -59.17 6.21 -25.42
N LYS A 701 -59.18 5.33 -26.44
CA LYS A 701 -59.29 5.77 -27.83
C LYS A 701 -60.73 6.09 -28.18
N VAL A 702 -60.99 7.30 -28.69
CA VAL A 702 -62.30 7.77 -29.17
C VAL A 702 -62.26 7.97 -30.69
N ILE A 703 -63.27 7.48 -31.41
CA ILE A 703 -63.41 7.66 -32.86
C ILE A 703 -64.62 8.56 -33.13
N VAL A 704 -64.42 9.69 -33.81
CA VAL A 704 -65.48 10.65 -34.22
C VAL A 704 -65.76 10.49 -35.72
N LYS A 705 -67.01 10.23 -36.10
CA LYS A 705 -67.43 9.85 -37.46
C LYS A 705 -68.17 10.90 -38.26
#